data_AF-A0AAD5FU50-F1
#
_entry.id   AF-A0AAD5FU50-F1
#
_cell.length_a   1.000
_cell.length_b   1.000
_cell.length_c   1.000
_cell.angle_alpha   90.00
_cell.angle_beta   90.00
_cell.angle_gamma   90.00
#
_symmetry.space_group_name_H-M   'P 1'
#
loop_
_entity.id
_entity.type
_entity.pdbx_description
1 polymer ?
#
loop_
_entity_poly.entity_id
_entity_poly.type
_entity_poly.pdbx_seq_one_letter_code
_entity_poly.pdbx_strand_id
1 'polypeptide(L)'
;SLLLLINLCSQASTTIETKPYALLFLGCLLIAPSVLLLIKSLWKITFKDSKTPSTQTFLWIISVEALVALGSSVLTLVTMPQFDILTNVMLLNGIATLSAIFQVVANAVAHGRRRFIAMSLAAVILLITGFCLFTVNYMEQQPDKQSMALFVGLAIGGTFLVSLNWWENYAMLFRIVFFQNTVRDIKRSHNFVNIVASLVRIIVTSCVLGAYVPLSKQKWSSVLSVTSFTETLVLSLFAIQVLASVLCRYMAVVACKMHSVRRSFFLPMIFTSPATLGAFVLAIWIPFLNVNQQNKISFFEYCSTFQTIDGSGPSALKLMLKDLTRNLCHHMSYKETSLGFGLLGSSLISWWIGLVLCTLYIWFLNTERIARTKDLFVRNLYEAAFIDQSMLLNSKFEIALQPRLNRDKEKVTIYLCATMWHETADEMLKMIISMFRLDKFRPKKNQFNDVVFESHIYFDDAFLTKDNKRCVNEYAETLAKVIREVYLVFRDRKPLPEQKIFQTPYGCRLHYTLPYGNTLFVHFKDKHMIRHKKRWSQIMYMYYLLGWRLHKDYYLKYKNKDGHLLSIEDQLKKAKENTYILALDGDTDFQPSAVMLLVDRLKLYTEVGAACGRIHPTGTGPMVWYQKFEYAVGHWFQKTAEHVFGSVLCSPGCFSLMRAEALMSDNVMKRYTTKATEASHYLQYDQGEDRWLCTLLLQQGWRVEYNAASDSYTNAPQEFKEFYNQRRRWGPSTMANTLDLLSSGSVTAQLNKSISRPYILYQTITMASSILGPATVCLMIAGSLKFVFNLNANIALVLAIVPPTIYMLLCYCLGHVKSDLQINIAAMMSIVYAFLMTATLLAIIGDLVVQGTFVTPSGLFFIGIIVMYIVTALLHPHEFHLIIFGFLYFICIPSGYLLLSIYSMVNMNNVSWGTRESAGPGSEASLQKNVKCQKLFKICGYNLEVQV
;
A
#
# COMPACT_ATOMS: atom_id res chain seq x y z
N SER A 1 17.29 15.83 17.07
CA SER A 1 17.66 14.74 17.99
C SER A 1 19.09 14.25 17.74
N LEU A 2 19.46 13.85 16.50
CA LEU A 2 20.83 13.41 16.16
C LEU A 2 21.95 14.31 16.74
N LEU A 3 21.92 15.61 16.46
CA LEU A 3 22.95 16.56 16.91
C LEU A 3 23.02 16.69 18.43
N LEU A 4 21.88 16.52 19.12
CA LEU A 4 21.86 16.48 20.59
C LEU A 4 22.50 15.19 21.11
N LEU A 5 22.26 14.05 20.47
CA LEU A 5 22.91 12.78 20.81
C LEU A 5 24.43 12.84 20.58
N ILE A 6 24.88 13.49 19.50
CA ILE A 6 26.30 13.76 19.24
C ILE A 6 26.88 14.69 20.31
N ASN A 7 26.16 15.75 20.70
CA ASN A 7 26.62 16.67 21.75
C ASN A 7 26.79 15.97 23.10
N LEU A 8 25.90 15.05 23.46
CA LEU A 8 26.02 14.21 24.65
C LEU A 8 27.28 13.32 24.63
N CYS A 9 27.83 13.02 23.45
CA CYS A 9 29.09 12.28 23.29
C CYS A 9 30.33 13.19 23.37
N SER A 10 30.15 14.53 23.31
CA SER A 10 31.25 15.49 23.32
C SER A 10 31.99 15.51 24.66
N GLN A 11 33.27 15.89 24.65
CA GLN A 11 34.03 16.10 25.89
C GLN A 11 33.47 17.26 26.73
N ALA A 12 32.83 18.24 26.11
CA ALA A 12 32.25 19.41 26.77
C ALA A 12 30.92 19.13 27.51
N SER A 13 30.24 18.01 27.22
CA SER A 13 28.97 17.66 27.85
C SER A 13 29.17 17.15 29.29
N THR A 14 28.36 17.68 30.20
CA THR A 14 28.31 17.29 31.62
C THR A 14 27.02 16.54 31.99
N THR A 15 26.07 16.39 31.07
CA THR A 15 24.79 15.73 31.34
C THR A 15 24.93 14.23 31.58
N ILE A 16 25.90 13.58 30.94
CA ILE A 16 26.08 12.12 31.01
C ILE A 16 27.53 11.81 31.35
N GLU A 17 27.72 11.04 32.42
CA GLU A 17 29.04 10.51 32.81
C GLU A 17 29.45 9.31 31.93
N THR A 18 28.49 8.46 31.54
CA THR A 18 28.70 7.24 30.73
C THR A 18 28.57 7.47 29.22
N LYS A 19 29.56 8.15 28.63
CA LYS A 19 29.65 8.43 27.18
C LYS A 19 29.60 7.18 26.26
N PRO A 20 30.15 6.00 26.63
CA PRO A 20 30.05 4.80 25.80
C PRO A 20 28.61 4.36 25.48
N TYR A 21 27.67 4.61 26.39
CA TYR A 21 26.26 4.24 26.19
C TYR A 21 25.63 5.10 25.08
N ALA A 22 25.86 6.41 25.10
CA ALA A 22 25.40 7.32 24.03
C ALA A 22 26.07 7.00 22.68
N LEU A 23 27.36 6.68 22.67
CA LEU A 23 28.09 6.25 21.47
C LEU A 23 27.54 4.95 20.88
N LEU A 24 27.16 3.98 21.72
CA LEU A 24 26.53 2.74 21.27
C LEU A 24 25.21 3.03 20.54
N PHE A 25 24.33 3.85 21.13
CA PHE A 25 23.06 4.20 20.48
C PHE A 25 23.23 5.06 19.24
N LEU A 26 24.29 5.89 19.16
CA LEU A 26 24.67 6.59 17.94
C LEU A 26 25.11 5.60 16.83
N GLY A 27 25.88 4.57 17.19
CA GLY A 27 26.23 3.47 16.28
C GLY A 27 25.02 2.67 15.81
N CYS A 28 24.13 2.29 16.74
CA CYS A 28 22.84 1.64 16.43
C CYS A 28 22.00 2.48 15.47
N LEU A 29 22.03 3.81 15.62
CA LEU A 29 21.30 4.73 14.76
C LEU A 29 21.82 4.70 13.32
N LEU A 30 23.13 4.65 13.11
CA LEU A 30 23.74 4.55 11.78
C LEU A 30 23.36 3.26 11.06
N ILE A 31 23.31 2.14 11.79
CA ILE A 31 23.00 0.83 11.20
C ILE A 31 21.50 0.54 11.08
N ALA A 32 20.63 1.29 11.76
CA ALA A 32 19.19 1.03 11.77
C ALA A 32 18.57 0.91 10.34
N PRO A 33 18.86 1.79 9.37
CA PRO A 33 18.41 1.61 7.99
C PRO A 33 18.93 0.32 7.36
N SER A 34 20.20 -0.02 7.58
CA SER A 34 20.83 -1.24 7.05
C SER A 34 20.17 -2.49 7.62
N VAL A 35 19.80 -2.51 8.91
CA VAL A 35 19.07 -3.62 9.53
C VAL A 35 17.68 -3.76 8.90
N LEU A 36 16.94 -2.67 8.73
CA LEU A 36 15.64 -2.68 8.07
C LEU A 36 15.73 -3.13 6.60
N LEU A 37 16.80 -2.74 5.90
CA LEU A 37 17.06 -3.18 4.53
C LEU A 37 17.38 -4.68 4.47
N LEU A 38 18.19 -5.16 5.41
CA LEU A 38 18.56 -6.57 5.52
C LEU A 38 17.28 -7.40 5.69
N ILE A 39 16.42 -7.05 6.65
CA ILE A 39 15.14 -7.72 6.88
C ILE A 39 14.27 -7.69 5.63
N LYS A 40 14.12 -6.52 4.99
CA LYS A 40 13.31 -6.36 3.77
C LYS A 40 13.86 -7.16 2.59
N SER A 41 15.19 -7.24 2.46
CA SER A 41 15.84 -7.90 1.33
C SER A 41 15.86 -9.42 1.52
N LEU A 42 16.11 -9.89 2.75
CA LEU A 42 15.90 -11.29 3.12
C LEU A 42 14.47 -11.71 2.81
N TRP A 43 13.48 -10.94 3.27
CA TRP A 43 12.07 -11.18 2.95
C TRP A 43 11.81 -11.23 1.45
N LYS A 44 12.36 -10.29 0.66
CA LYS A 44 12.18 -10.31 -0.81
C LYS A 44 12.82 -11.51 -1.48
N ILE A 45 14.01 -11.95 -1.05
CA ILE A 45 14.66 -13.15 -1.63
C ILE A 45 13.88 -14.41 -1.25
N THR A 46 13.31 -14.45 -0.05
CA THR A 46 12.42 -15.56 0.36
C THR A 46 11.21 -15.64 -0.57
N PHE A 47 10.51 -14.53 -0.80
CA PHE A 47 9.24 -14.54 -1.55
C PHE A 47 9.37 -14.30 -3.07
N LYS A 48 10.55 -13.94 -3.60
CA LYS A 48 10.74 -13.61 -5.03
C LYS A 48 12.07 -14.13 -5.53
N ASP A 49 12.10 -14.60 -6.77
CA ASP A 49 13.34 -15.02 -7.42
C ASP A 49 14.35 -13.86 -7.47
N SER A 50 15.53 -14.08 -6.89
CA SER A 50 16.66 -13.15 -6.93
C SER A 50 17.87 -13.82 -7.55
N LYS A 51 18.53 -13.12 -8.46
CA LYS A 51 19.76 -13.60 -9.09
C LYS A 51 20.97 -13.17 -8.26
N THR A 52 22.05 -13.94 -8.35
CA THR A 52 23.34 -13.58 -7.74
C THR A 52 24.11 -12.61 -8.65
N PRO A 53 24.85 -11.65 -8.08
CA PRO A 53 25.74 -10.77 -8.84
C PRO A 53 26.99 -11.51 -9.33
N SER A 54 27.62 -10.98 -10.36
CA SER A 54 28.99 -11.35 -10.77
C SER A 54 30.00 -11.06 -9.66
N THR A 55 31.11 -11.83 -9.63
CA THR A 55 32.20 -11.65 -8.66
C THR A 55 32.81 -10.25 -8.71
N GLN A 56 32.96 -9.69 -9.91
CA GLN A 56 33.45 -8.32 -10.10
C GLN A 56 32.52 -7.27 -9.47
N THR A 57 31.21 -7.38 -9.73
CA THR A 57 30.21 -6.47 -9.14
C THR A 57 30.17 -6.62 -7.63
N PHE A 58 30.24 -7.86 -7.13
CA PHE A 58 30.28 -8.17 -5.70
C PHE A 58 31.47 -7.51 -4.99
N LEU A 59 32.69 -7.65 -5.51
CA LEU A 59 33.89 -7.01 -4.95
C LEU A 59 33.78 -5.50 -4.95
N TRP A 60 33.33 -4.90 -6.05
CA TRP A 60 33.16 -3.45 -6.16
C TRP A 60 32.18 -2.91 -5.11
N ILE A 61 31.04 -3.57 -4.91
CA ILE A 61 30.05 -3.18 -3.90
C ILE A 61 30.66 -3.26 -2.50
N ILE A 62 31.35 -4.35 -2.15
CA ILE A 62 31.97 -4.48 -0.83
C ILE A 62 32.95 -3.35 -0.58
N SER A 63 33.81 -3.03 -1.55
CA SER A 63 34.79 -1.95 -1.44
C SER A 63 34.12 -0.59 -1.24
N VAL A 64 33.12 -0.24 -2.06
CA VAL A 64 32.45 1.06 -1.96
C VAL A 64 31.63 1.17 -0.67
N GLU A 65 30.88 0.14 -0.29
CA GLU A 65 30.08 0.15 0.94
C GLU A 65 30.94 0.18 2.20
N ALA A 66 32.10 -0.48 2.19
CA ALA A 66 33.06 -0.41 3.28
C ALA A 66 33.63 1.00 3.44
N LEU A 67 34.01 1.66 2.35
CA LEU A 67 34.49 3.04 2.35
C LEU A 67 33.43 4.03 2.84
N VAL A 68 32.19 3.89 2.35
CA VAL A 68 31.06 4.74 2.77
C VAL A 68 30.74 4.52 4.26
N ALA A 69 30.72 3.27 4.72
CA ALA A 69 30.47 2.93 6.13
C ALA A 69 31.59 3.43 7.05
N LEU A 70 32.84 3.34 6.60
CA LEU A 70 33.99 3.89 7.32
C LEU A 70 33.87 5.40 7.42
N GLY A 71 33.57 6.07 6.30
CA GLY A 71 33.38 7.52 6.24
C GLY A 71 32.26 7.99 7.16
N SER A 72 31.08 7.34 7.12
CA SER A 72 29.93 7.73 7.94
C SER A 72 30.20 7.51 9.43
N SER A 73 30.74 6.36 9.81
CA SER A 73 31.04 6.03 11.21
C SER A 73 32.15 6.91 11.80
N VAL A 74 33.26 7.14 11.07
CA VAL A 74 34.32 8.06 11.51
C VAL A 74 33.78 9.48 11.64
N LEU A 75 32.99 9.94 10.66
CA LEU A 75 32.42 11.28 10.69
C LEU A 75 31.54 11.48 11.94
N THR A 76 30.56 10.61 12.17
CA THR A 76 29.60 10.81 13.27
C THR A 76 30.07 10.38 14.64
N LEU A 77 30.85 9.29 14.75
CA LEU A 77 31.26 8.73 16.05
C LEU A 77 32.56 9.36 16.57
N VAL A 78 33.47 9.75 15.67
CA VAL A 78 34.83 10.22 16.04
C VAL A 78 34.94 11.72 15.90
N THR A 79 34.59 12.28 14.74
CA THR A 79 34.91 13.70 14.44
C THR A 79 33.84 14.68 14.92
N MET A 80 32.55 14.42 14.65
CA MET A 80 31.46 15.34 15.02
C MET A 80 31.38 15.65 16.53
N PRO A 81 31.63 14.71 17.46
CA PRO A 81 31.64 15.03 18.90
C PRO A 81 32.71 16.03 19.33
N GLN A 82 33.75 16.26 18.50
CA GLN A 82 34.83 17.22 18.76
C GLN A 82 34.50 18.64 18.27
N PHE A 83 33.52 18.78 17.37
CA PHE A 83 33.08 20.07 16.84
C PHE A 83 31.83 20.55 17.56
N ASP A 84 31.59 21.86 17.48
CA ASP A 84 30.36 22.45 18.00
C ASP A 84 29.15 22.09 17.12
N ILE A 85 27.96 22.16 17.70
CA ILE A 85 26.70 21.79 17.02
C ILE A 85 26.50 22.61 15.74
N LEU A 86 26.90 23.88 15.73
CA LEU A 86 26.74 24.76 14.57
C LEU A 86 27.61 24.27 13.42
N THR A 87 28.89 24.03 13.67
CA THR A 87 29.83 23.45 12.69
C THR A 87 29.36 22.08 12.21
N ASN A 88 28.84 21.23 13.10
CA ASN A 88 28.30 19.92 12.74
C ASN A 88 27.11 20.01 11.77
N VAL A 89 26.16 20.94 11.98
CA VAL A 89 25.06 21.19 11.02
C VAL A 89 25.60 21.58 9.65
N MET A 90 26.69 22.35 9.61
CA MET A 90 27.26 22.88 8.37
C MET A 90 28.06 21.86 7.60
N LEU A 91 28.85 21.05 8.31
CA LEU A 91 29.66 19.99 7.75
C LEU A 91 28.80 18.94 7.01
N LEU A 92 27.54 18.73 7.44
CA LEU A 92 26.58 17.88 6.74
C LEU A 92 26.32 18.33 5.30
N ASN A 93 26.29 19.63 5.03
CA ASN A 93 26.06 20.15 3.68
C ASN A 93 27.26 19.92 2.73
N GLY A 94 28.46 19.78 3.29
CA GLY A 94 29.69 19.43 2.56
C GLY A 94 29.71 18.03 1.94
N ILE A 95 28.79 17.13 2.36
CA ILE A 95 28.67 15.76 1.84
C ILE A 95 28.36 15.74 0.33
N ALA A 96 27.82 16.81 -0.26
CA ALA A 96 27.47 16.86 -1.68
C ALA A 96 28.66 17.00 -2.65
N THR A 97 29.90 17.11 -2.16
CA THR A 97 31.07 17.52 -2.95
C THR A 97 31.39 16.58 -4.11
N LEU A 98 31.48 15.26 -3.87
CA LEU A 98 31.78 14.31 -4.95
C LEU A 98 30.62 14.19 -5.94
N SER A 99 29.38 14.26 -5.44
CA SER A 99 28.18 14.33 -6.28
C SER A 99 28.21 15.54 -7.21
N ALA A 100 28.60 16.73 -6.74
CA ALA A 100 28.73 17.92 -7.55
C ALA A 100 29.82 17.76 -8.64
N ILE A 101 30.96 17.16 -8.30
CA ILE A 101 32.03 16.84 -9.27
C ILE A 101 31.51 15.89 -10.36
N PHE A 102 30.83 14.81 -9.98
CA PHE A 102 30.25 13.87 -10.94
C PHE A 102 29.18 14.51 -11.82
N GLN A 103 28.40 15.47 -11.32
CA GLN A 103 27.45 16.22 -12.14
C GLN A 103 28.13 17.08 -13.20
N VAL A 104 29.29 17.70 -12.90
CA VAL A 104 30.06 18.46 -13.91
C VAL A 104 30.48 17.53 -15.04
N VAL A 105 31.07 16.39 -14.71
CA VAL A 105 31.52 15.40 -15.71
C VAL A 105 30.33 14.84 -16.50
N ALA A 106 29.24 14.48 -15.82
CA ALA A 106 28.02 13.97 -16.44
C ALA A 106 27.39 14.97 -17.42
N ASN A 107 27.28 16.24 -17.03
CA ASN A 107 26.74 17.29 -17.89
C ASN A 107 27.68 17.64 -19.06
N ALA A 108 29.00 17.46 -18.91
CA ALA A 108 29.97 17.63 -20.00
C ALA A 108 29.87 16.50 -21.04
N VAL A 109 29.65 15.26 -20.60
CA VAL A 109 29.51 14.08 -21.48
C VAL A 109 28.15 14.08 -22.21
N ALA A 110 27.10 14.61 -21.58
CA ALA A 110 25.77 14.65 -22.17
C ALA A 110 25.60 15.81 -23.17
N HIS A 111 25.66 15.51 -24.47
CA HIS A 111 25.30 16.45 -25.53
C HIS A 111 23.82 16.88 -25.39
N GLY A 112 23.55 18.05 -24.79
CA GLY A 112 22.20 18.63 -24.76
C GLY A 112 21.87 19.63 -23.63
N ARG A 113 22.67 19.72 -22.56
CA ARG A 113 22.37 20.61 -21.39
C ARG A 113 23.55 21.50 -20.97
N ARG A 114 24.12 22.29 -21.89
CA ARG A 114 25.19 23.26 -21.58
C ARG A 114 24.85 24.24 -20.44
N ARG A 115 23.56 24.57 -20.24
CA ARG A 115 23.08 25.50 -19.20
C ARG A 115 23.32 25.02 -17.75
N PHE A 116 23.38 23.72 -17.50
CA PHE A 116 23.56 23.19 -16.14
C PHE A 116 25.03 23.00 -15.75
N ILE A 117 25.96 23.01 -16.72
CA ILE A 117 27.40 22.85 -16.45
C ILE A 117 27.92 24.00 -15.56
N ALA A 118 27.56 25.25 -15.90
CA ALA A 118 27.98 26.42 -15.11
C ALA A 118 27.48 26.34 -13.66
N MET A 119 26.25 25.85 -13.45
CA MET A 119 25.66 25.68 -12.13
C MET A 119 26.35 24.58 -11.31
N SER A 120 26.63 23.43 -11.92
CA SER A 120 27.39 22.35 -11.25
C SER A 120 28.82 22.79 -10.94
N LEU A 121 29.46 23.57 -11.80
CA LEU A 121 30.80 24.11 -11.56
C LEU A 121 30.80 25.11 -10.39
N ALA A 122 29.82 26.03 -10.36
CA ALA A 122 29.63 26.95 -9.24
C ALA A 122 29.39 26.21 -7.92
N ALA A 123 28.62 25.11 -7.94
CA ALA A 123 28.40 24.27 -6.77
C ALA A 123 29.72 23.68 -6.24
N VAL A 124 30.58 23.14 -7.11
CA VAL A 124 31.88 22.59 -6.73
C VAL A 124 32.78 23.66 -6.11
N ILE A 125 32.85 24.84 -6.73
CA ILE A 125 33.66 25.96 -6.23
C ILE A 125 33.21 26.33 -4.82
N LEU A 126 31.91 26.56 -4.60
CA LEU A 126 31.38 26.95 -3.30
C LEU A 126 31.57 25.86 -2.23
N LEU A 127 31.46 24.57 -2.60
CA LEU A 127 31.69 23.48 -1.64
C LEU A 127 33.15 23.40 -1.20
N ILE A 128 34.09 23.54 -2.15
CA ILE A 128 35.54 23.56 -1.85
C ILE A 128 35.90 24.81 -1.04
N THR A 129 35.40 25.99 -1.41
CA THR A 129 35.61 27.23 -0.66
C THR A 129 35.13 27.08 0.79
N GLY A 130 33.99 26.43 1.02
CA GLY A 130 33.50 26.16 2.38
C GLY A 130 34.48 25.32 3.21
N PHE A 131 35.09 24.28 2.62
CA PHE A 131 36.12 23.49 3.30
C PHE A 131 37.39 24.29 3.58
N CYS A 132 37.85 25.11 2.64
CA CYS A 132 39.02 25.98 2.86
C CYS A 132 38.78 26.95 4.03
N LEU A 133 37.62 27.61 4.05
CA LEU A 133 37.23 28.53 5.13
C LEU A 133 37.12 27.81 6.48
N PHE A 134 36.56 26.60 6.49
CA PHE A 134 36.50 25.75 7.68
C PHE A 134 37.90 25.38 8.21
N THR A 135 38.82 24.95 7.34
CA THR A 135 40.18 24.61 7.74
C THR A 135 40.93 25.81 8.31
N VAL A 136 40.87 26.97 7.65
CA VAL A 136 41.51 28.21 8.13
C VAL A 136 40.98 28.57 9.52
N ASN A 137 39.65 28.55 9.70
CA ASN A 137 39.01 28.93 10.95
C ASN A 137 39.43 28.04 12.14
N TYR A 138 39.61 26.74 11.94
CA TYR A 138 40.02 25.82 13.02
C TYR A 138 41.53 25.72 13.23
N MET A 139 42.35 26.00 12.21
CA MET A 139 43.82 25.97 12.30
C MET A 139 44.41 27.24 12.92
N GLU A 140 43.75 28.38 12.74
CA GLU A 140 44.25 29.67 13.22
C GLU A 140 43.91 29.94 14.69
N GLN A 141 42.91 29.24 15.25
CA GLN A 141 42.25 29.61 16.51
C GLN A 141 42.33 28.55 17.63
N GLN A 142 43.14 27.51 17.52
CA GLN A 142 43.29 26.49 18.58
C GLN A 142 44.76 26.36 19.02
N PRO A 143 45.03 26.27 20.35
CA PRO A 143 46.39 26.13 20.87
C PRO A 143 47.00 24.75 20.57
N ASP A 144 46.18 23.69 20.50
CA ASP A 144 46.62 22.34 20.10
C ASP A 144 46.37 22.10 18.60
N LYS A 145 47.31 22.58 17.78
CA LYS A 145 47.22 22.50 16.32
C LYS A 145 47.27 21.08 15.78
N GLN A 146 47.94 20.15 16.48
CA GLN A 146 48.26 18.84 15.91
C GLN A 146 47.08 17.85 16.03
N SER A 147 46.38 17.83 17.17
CA SER A 147 45.18 17.01 17.35
C SER A 147 43.99 17.54 16.54
N MET A 148 43.82 18.86 16.47
CA MET A 148 42.74 19.48 15.69
C MET A 148 42.94 19.33 14.18
N ALA A 149 44.18 19.36 13.68
CA ALA A 149 44.47 19.08 12.27
C ALA A 149 44.04 17.66 11.87
N LEU A 150 44.23 16.68 12.76
CA LEU A 150 43.78 15.31 12.56
C LEU A 150 42.24 15.25 12.46
N PHE A 151 41.51 15.86 13.39
CA PHE A 151 40.04 15.84 13.37
C PHE A 151 39.44 16.59 12.18
N VAL A 152 40.03 17.72 11.78
CA VAL A 152 39.64 18.46 10.56
C VAL A 152 39.90 17.62 9.31
N GLY A 153 41.06 16.96 9.23
CA GLY A 153 41.38 16.04 8.13
C GLY A 153 40.43 14.85 8.06
N LEU A 154 40.12 14.22 9.20
CA LEU A 154 39.15 13.13 9.28
C LEU A 154 37.73 13.58 8.94
N ALA A 155 37.34 14.81 9.28
CA ALA A 155 36.05 15.40 8.91
C ALA A 155 35.93 15.57 7.38
N ILE A 156 36.95 16.16 6.75
CA ILE A 156 36.99 16.33 5.29
C ILE A 156 36.99 14.97 4.61
N GLY A 157 37.89 14.06 5.01
CA GLY A 157 37.94 12.70 4.48
C GLY A 157 36.62 11.94 4.65
N GLY A 158 36.00 12.02 5.83
CA GLY A 158 34.71 11.42 6.13
C GLY A 158 33.60 11.94 5.23
N THR A 159 33.47 13.25 5.04
CA THR A 159 32.46 13.82 4.12
C THR A 159 32.65 13.40 2.67
N PHE A 160 33.89 13.33 2.19
CA PHE A 160 34.20 12.83 0.84
C PHE A 160 33.84 11.34 0.68
N LEU A 161 34.20 10.51 1.65
CA LEU A 161 33.88 9.08 1.64
C LEU A 161 32.36 8.82 1.70
N VAL A 162 31.61 9.59 2.50
CA VAL A 162 30.14 9.49 2.53
C VAL A 162 29.54 9.90 1.18
N SER A 163 30.13 10.86 0.47
CA SER A 163 29.66 11.31 -0.85
C SER A 163 29.69 10.21 -1.92
N LEU A 164 30.53 9.18 -1.76
CA LEU A 164 30.56 8.01 -2.64
C LEU A 164 29.25 7.24 -2.64
N ASN A 165 28.39 7.38 -1.63
CA ASN A 165 27.16 6.60 -1.47
C ASN A 165 26.23 6.62 -2.69
N TRP A 166 26.25 7.72 -3.47
CA TRP A 166 25.37 7.95 -4.63
C TRP A 166 26.10 7.86 -5.98
N TRP A 167 27.27 7.23 -6.04
CA TRP A 167 28.05 7.04 -7.27
C TRP A 167 27.23 6.42 -8.42
N GLU A 168 26.35 5.47 -8.12
CA GLU A 168 25.47 4.78 -9.07
C GLU A 168 24.62 5.75 -9.92
N ASN A 169 24.29 6.92 -9.36
CA ASN A 169 23.46 7.92 -10.00
C ASN A 169 24.12 8.50 -11.27
N TYR A 170 25.44 8.61 -11.24
CA TYR A 170 26.24 9.23 -12.29
C TYR A 170 26.99 8.19 -13.13
N ALA A 171 27.24 7.00 -12.57
CA ALA A 171 27.99 5.92 -13.19
C ALA A 171 27.48 5.52 -14.58
N MET A 172 26.17 5.57 -14.80
CA MET A 172 25.55 5.24 -16.10
C MET A 172 25.85 6.26 -17.20
N LEU A 173 26.27 7.47 -16.85
CA LEU A 173 26.53 8.58 -17.78
C LEU A 173 27.97 8.56 -18.29
N PHE A 174 28.91 8.03 -17.51
CA PHE A 174 30.27 7.74 -17.97
C PHE A 174 30.16 6.53 -18.91
N ARG A 175 30.43 6.70 -20.22
CA ARG A 175 30.39 5.62 -21.24
C ARG A 175 31.49 4.56 -21.05
N ILE A 176 31.67 4.07 -19.83
CA ILE A 176 32.67 3.09 -19.40
C ILE A 176 31.96 1.74 -19.23
N VAL A 177 32.43 0.72 -19.96
CA VAL A 177 31.82 -0.61 -20.02
C VAL A 177 31.70 -1.24 -18.62
N PHE A 178 32.72 -1.06 -17.78
CA PHE A 178 32.73 -1.54 -16.39
C PHE A 178 31.52 -1.03 -15.62
N PHE A 179 31.33 0.30 -15.52
CA PHE A 179 30.22 0.88 -14.75
C PHE A 179 28.85 0.50 -15.32
N GLN A 180 28.70 0.45 -16.64
CA GLN A 180 27.45 0.03 -17.26
C GLN A 180 27.09 -1.42 -16.95
N ASN A 181 28.08 -2.32 -16.97
CA ASN A 181 27.87 -3.72 -16.62
C ASN A 181 27.56 -3.89 -15.13
N THR A 182 28.33 -3.23 -14.26
CA THR A 182 28.12 -3.26 -12.79
C THR A 182 26.73 -2.76 -12.41
N VAL A 183 26.29 -1.60 -12.93
CA VAL A 183 24.95 -1.05 -12.62
C VAL A 183 23.83 -1.93 -13.20
N ARG A 184 24.02 -2.50 -14.40
CA ARG A 184 23.05 -3.43 -14.99
C ARG A 184 22.93 -4.72 -14.15
N ASP A 185 24.06 -5.22 -13.64
CA ASP A 185 24.10 -6.39 -12.78
C ASP A 185 23.47 -6.10 -11.41
N ILE A 186 23.78 -4.96 -10.78
CA ILE A 186 23.11 -4.49 -9.55
C ILE A 186 21.60 -4.46 -9.71
N LYS A 187 21.07 -3.93 -10.82
CA LYS A 187 19.62 -3.90 -11.10
C LYS A 187 19.03 -5.31 -11.20
N ARG A 188 19.80 -6.29 -11.67
CA ARG A 188 19.38 -7.70 -11.82
C ARG A 188 19.45 -8.48 -10.51
N SER A 189 20.44 -8.19 -9.65
CA SER A 189 20.69 -8.87 -8.37
C SER A 189 20.40 -7.98 -7.14
N HIS A 190 19.50 -7.01 -7.29
CA HIS A 190 19.29 -5.90 -6.35
C HIS A 190 19.09 -6.34 -4.90
N ASN A 191 18.28 -7.38 -4.67
CA ASN A 191 18.01 -7.86 -3.32
C ASN A 191 19.24 -8.47 -2.66
N PHE A 192 20.04 -9.23 -3.41
CA PHE A 192 21.28 -9.82 -2.91
C PHE A 192 22.33 -8.75 -2.60
N VAL A 193 22.50 -7.78 -3.52
CA VAL A 193 23.40 -6.63 -3.34
C VAL A 193 23.06 -5.87 -2.06
N ASN A 194 21.77 -5.64 -1.79
CA ASN A 194 21.35 -4.97 -0.57
C ASN A 194 21.67 -5.76 0.71
N ILE A 195 21.59 -7.09 0.69
CA ILE A 195 21.97 -7.93 1.84
C ILE A 195 23.46 -7.73 2.14
N VAL A 196 24.30 -7.87 1.12
CA VAL A 196 25.76 -7.71 1.25
C VAL A 196 26.09 -6.30 1.73
N ALA A 197 25.54 -5.28 1.09
CA ALA A 197 25.74 -3.88 1.48
C ALA A 197 25.33 -3.62 2.94
N SER A 198 24.20 -4.19 3.38
CA SER A 198 23.72 -4.03 4.75
C SER A 198 24.65 -4.70 5.76
N LEU A 199 25.13 -5.92 5.47
CA LEU A 199 26.06 -6.65 6.34
C LEU A 199 27.41 -5.93 6.45
N VAL A 200 27.97 -5.46 5.33
CA VAL A 200 29.22 -4.70 5.31
C VAL A 200 29.11 -3.44 6.16
N ARG A 201 28.02 -2.68 6.02
CA ARG A 201 27.78 -1.47 6.83
C ARG A 201 27.67 -1.76 8.31
N ILE A 202 26.97 -2.82 8.69
CA ILE A 202 26.84 -3.25 10.09
C ILE A 202 28.23 -3.59 10.64
N ILE A 203 28.97 -4.46 9.95
CA ILE A 203 30.30 -4.92 10.39
C ILE A 203 31.27 -3.73 10.54
N VAL A 204 31.40 -2.88 9.51
CA VAL A 204 32.35 -1.76 9.54
C VAL A 204 32.00 -0.75 10.62
N THR A 205 30.72 -0.39 10.76
CA THR A 205 30.29 0.55 11.81
C THR A 205 30.53 -0.02 13.20
N SER A 206 30.22 -1.30 13.41
CA SER A 206 30.50 -2.00 14.68
C SER A 206 32.01 -2.09 14.97
N CYS A 207 32.86 -2.31 13.97
CA CYS A 207 34.31 -2.31 14.13
C CYS A 207 34.86 -0.93 14.52
N VAL A 208 34.39 0.14 13.87
CA VAL A 208 34.82 1.52 14.20
C VAL A 208 34.39 1.90 15.61
N LEU A 209 33.14 1.60 15.99
CA LEU A 209 32.66 1.80 17.34
C LEU A 209 33.47 0.96 18.35
N GLY A 210 33.70 -0.31 18.03
CA GLY A 210 34.52 -1.26 18.79
C GLY A 210 35.93 -0.76 19.09
N ALA A 211 36.58 -0.14 18.09
CA ALA A 211 37.92 0.41 18.19
C ALA A 211 37.97 1.79 18.88
N TYR A 212 36.98 2.65 18.65
CA TYR A 212 37.01 4.02 19.17
C TYR A 212 36.85 4.09 20.70
N VAL A 213 35.98 3.27 21.30
CA VAL A 213 35.78 3.25 22.75
C VAL A 213 37.09 3.02 23.53
N PRO A 214 37.89 1.97 23.25
CA PRO A 214 39.18 1.78 23.93
C PRO A 214 40.22 2.85 23.55
N LEU A 215 40.26 3.32 22.29
CA LEU A 215 41.16 4.41 21.87
C LEU A 215 40.87 5.73 22.61
N SER A 216 39.61 5.97 22.98
CA SER A 216 39.19 7.13 23.78
C SER A 216 39.47 6.98 25.29
N LYS A 217 40.20 5.93 25.70
CA LYS A 217 40.50 5.56 27.09
C LYS A 217 39.25 5.24 27.94
N GLN A 218 38.15 4.82 27.30
CA GLN A 218 36.90 4.43 27.96
C GLN A 218 36.75 2.91 28.01
N LYS A 219 36.03 2.38 29.01
CA LYS A 219 35.79 0.94 29.19
C LYS A 219 34.38 0.56 28.74
N TRP A 220 34.27 -0.57 28.03
CA TRP A 220 32.98 -1.14 27.60
C TRP A 220 32.07 -1.53 28.77
N SER A 221 32.64 -1.90 29.92
CA SER A 221 31.88 -2.22 31.14
C SER A 221 30.96 -1.08 31.59
N SER A 222 31.31 0.18 31.26
CA SER A 222 30.51 1.37 31.61
C SER A 222 29.16 1.45 30.89
N VAL A 223 28.94 0.65 29.84
CA VAL A 223 27.64 0.59 29.12
C VAL A 223 26.57 -0.12 29.96
N LEU A 224 26.96 -1.02 30.85
CA LEU A 224 26.03 -1.78 31.71
C LEU A 224 25.72 -1.05 33.03
N SER A 225 26.54 -0.06 33.40
CA SER A 225 26.43 0.70 34.65
C SER A 225 25.90 2.12 34.39
N VAL A 226 24.64 2.25 33.98
CA VAL A 226 24.05 3.52 33.53
C VAL A 226 22.92 3.94 34.47
N THR A 227 22.81 5.23 34.77
CA THR A 227 21.71 5.76 35.58
C THR A 227 20.39 5.70 34.81
N SER A 228 19.28 5.43 35.50
CA SER A 228 17.93 5.36 34.89
C SER A 228 17.56 6.63 34.10
N PHE A 229 18.03 7.79 34.56
CA PHE A 229 17.87 9.05 33.83
C PHE A 229 18.59 9.05 32.47
N THR A 230 19.86 8.62 32.43
CA THR A 230 20.67 8.55 31.21
C THR A 230 20.09 7.56 30.21
N GLU A 231 19.68 6.38 30.70
CA GLU A 231 19.01 5.35 29.90
C GLU A 231 17.75 5.92 29.24
N THR A 232 16.86 6.51 30.02
CA THR A 232 15.60 7.08 29.53
C THR A 232 15.85 8.21 28.51
N LEU A 233 16.82 9.10 28.78
CA LEU A 233 17.14 10.22 27.91
C LEU A 233 17.68 9.77 26.55
N VAL A 234 18.69 8.89 26.56
CA VAL A 234 19.34 8.40 25.32
C VAL A 234 18.38 7.54 24.50
N LEU A 235 17.62 6.64 25.14
CA LEU A 235 16.60 5.83 24.46
C LEU A 235 15.50 6.69 23.85
N SER A 236 15.05 7.74 24.56
CA SER A 236 14.04 8.66 24.04
C SER A 236 14.55 9.42 22.82
N LEU A 237 15.78 9.97 22.87
CA LEU A 237 16.39 10.68 21.74
C LEU A 237 16.60 9.75 20.54
N PHE A 238 17.09 8.52 20.79
CA PHE A 238 17.23 7.48 19.78
C PHE A 238 15.88 7.16 19.12
N ALA A 239 14.85 6.87 19.91
CA ALA A 239 13.52 6.55 19.41
C ALA A 239 12.92 7.70 18.60
N ILE A 240 13.01 8.95 19.09
CA ILE A 240 12.56 10.15 18.37
C ILE A 240 13.28 10.28 17.03
N GLN A 241 14.60 10.09 16.99
CA GLN A 241 15.36 10.21 15.74
C GLN A 241 15.02 9.09 14.75
N VAL A 242 14.90 7.84 15.20
CA VAL A 242 14.51 6.72 14.35
C VAL A 242 13.12 6.95 13.76
N LEU A 243 12.13 7.28 14.61
CA LEU A 243 10.76 7.57 14.18
C LEU A 243 10.69 8.74 13.20
N ALA A 244 11.35 9.86 13.53
CA ALA A 244 11.40 11.03 12.64
C ALA A 244 12.04 10.70 11.28
N SER A 245 13.11 9.91 11.27
CA SER A 245 13.79 9.51 10.03
C SER A 245 12.91 8.61 9.15
N VAL A 246 12.20 7.64 9.74
CA VAL A 246 11.27 6.76 9.02
C VAL A 246 10.10 7.56 8.46
N LEU A 247 9.53 8.47 9.26
CA LEU A 247 8.43 9.33 8.84
C LEU A 247 8.84 10.26 7.69
N CYS A 248 10.00 10.92 7.80
CA CYS A 248 10.53 11.79 6.76
C CYS A 248 10.75 11.03 5.44
N ARG A 249 11.36 9.83 5.50
CA ARG A 249 11.52 8.96 4.33
C ARG A 249 10.17 8.61 3.69
N TYR A 250 9.18 8.24 4.50
CA TYR A 250 7.85 7.87 4.00
C TYR A 250 7.14 9.04 3.34
N MET A 251 7.10 10.20 4.01
CA MET A 251 6.45 11.41 3.49
C MET A 251 7.11 11.90 2.20
N ALA A 252 8.44 11.86 2.11
CA ALA A 252 9.16 12.19 0.89
C ALA A 252 8.80 11.24 -0.27
N VAL A 253 8.70 9.93 -0.02
CA VAL A 253 8.26 8.96 -1.04
C VAL A 253 6.83 9.24 -1.49
N VAL A 254 5.94 9.53 -0.55
CA VAL A 254 4.54 9.86 -0.85
C VAL A 254 4.45 11.13 -1.69
N ALA A 255 5.16 12.19 -1.30
CA ALA A 255 5.23 13.44 -2.05
C ALA A 255 5.68 13.23 -3.50
N CYS A 256 6.70 12.39 -3.72
CA CYS A 256 7.16 12.06 -5.07
C CYS A 256 6.12 11.28 -5.88
N LYS A 257 5.40 10.33 -5.25
CA LYS A 257 4.34 9.53 -5.90
C LYS A 257 3.08 10.33 -6.23
N MET A 258 2.78 11.35 -5.43
CA MET A 258 1.61 12.22 -5.59
C MET A 258 1.86 13.40 -6.52
N HIS A 259 3.02 13.47 -7.20
CA HIS A 259 3.39 14.59 -8.07
C HIS A 259 3.44 15.95 -7.30
N SER A 260 3.77 15.91 -6.01
CA SER A 260 3.97 17.08 -5.13
C SER A 260 5.45 17.25 -4.75
N VAL A 261 6.35 16.91 -5.68
CA VAL A 261 7.81 16.88 -5.47
C VAL A 261 8.35 18.24 -5.00
N ARG A 262 7.90 19.34 -5.62
CA ARG A 262 8.48 20.68 -5.36
C ARG A 262 8.17 21.20 -3.96
N ARG A 263 6.89 21.19 -3.57
CA ARG A 263 6.42 21.80 -2.32
C ARG A 263 6.60 20.89 -1.10
N SER A 264 6.36 19.58 -1.27
CA SER A 264 6.30 18.64 -0.13
C SER A 264 7.57 17.83 0.07
N PHE A 265 8.47 17.79 -0.92
CA PHE A 265 9.74 17.07 -0.83
C PHE A 265 10.96 18.00 -0.93
N PHE A 266 11.11 18.72 -2.04
CA PHE A 266 12.33 19.49 -2.28
C PHE A 266 12.48 20.70 -1.34
N LEU A 267 11.43 21.53 -1.24
CA LEU A 267 11.47 22.75 -0.44
C LEU A 267 11.79 22.49 1.05
N PRO A 268 11.07 21.58 1.75
CA PRO A 268 11.35 21.33 3.17
C PRO A 268 12.78 20.83 3.42
N MET A 269 13.31 19.98 2.53
CA MET A 269 14.63 19.35 2.68
C MET A 269 15.80 20.33 2.52
N ILE A 270 15.67 21.34 1.66
CA ILE A 270 16.67 22.40 1.52
C ILE A 270 16.66 23.35 2.74
N PHE A 271 15.48 23.57 3.33
CA PHE A 271 15.33 24.44 4.49
C PHE A 271 15.61 23.74 5.82
N THR A 272 15.91 22.43 5.84
CA THR A 272 16.24 21.72 7.08
C THR A 272 17.47 22.31 7.79
N SER A 273 18.59 22.56 7.08
CA SER A 273 19.80 23.10 7.73
C SER A 273 19.61 24.53 8.25
N PRO A 274 19.02 25.48 7.49
CA PRO A 274 18.69 26.81 8.02
C PRO A 274 17.68 26.79 9.18
N ALA A 275 16.67 25.91 9.12
CA ALA A 275 15.67 25.80 10.18
C ALA A 275 16.26 25.21 11.47
N THR A 276 17.08 24.15 11.37
CA THR A 276 17.78 23.56 12.52
C THR A 276 18.76 24.56 13.16
N LEU A 277 19.50 25.30 12.33
CA LEU A 277 20.34 26.41 12.77
C LEU A 277 19.54 27.46 13.55
N GLY A 278 18.44 27.96 12.95
CA GLY A 278 17.58 28.95 13.59
C GLY A 278 17.01 28.46 14.91
N ALA A 279 16.61 27.18 14.98
CA ALA A 279 16.11 26.58 16.21
C ALA A 279 17.17 26.53 17.33
N PHE A 280 18.41 26.14 17.05
CA PHE A 280 19.48 26.11 18.05
C PHE A 280 19.92 27.52 18.48
N VAL A 281 19.98 28.48 17.55
CA VAL A 281 20.28 29.88 17.89
C VAL A 281 19.18 30.46 18.78
N LEU A 282 17.90 30.25 18.43
CA LEU A 282 16.77 30.69 19.25
C LEU A 282 16.74 30.03 20.63
N ALA A 283 17.10 28.74 20.71
CA ALA A 283 17.16 28.00 21.97
C ALA A 283 18.15 28.61 22.98
N ILE A 284 19.16 29.34 22.51
CA ILE A 284 20.13 30.06 23.35
C ILE A 284 19.72 31.53 23.51
N TRP A 285 19.26 32.17 22.43
CA TRP A 285 18.92 33.59 22.42
C TRP A 285 17.78 33.92 23.36
N ILE A 286 16.76 33.05 23.47
CA ILE A 286 15.61 33.26 24.37
C ILE A 286 16.05 33.27 25.85
N PRO A 287 16.77 32.25 26.37
CA PRO A 287 17.34 32.31 27.72
C PRO A 287 18.26 33.51 27.96
N PHE A 288 19.09 33.85 26.97
CA PHE A 288 19.97 35.02 27.06
C PHE A 288 19.18 36.32 27.22
N LEU A 289 18.12 36.55 26.43
CA LEU A 289 17.28 37.74 26.54
C LEU A 289 16.65 37.86 27.94
N ASN A 290 16.21 36.74 28.51
CA ASN A 290 15.64 36.73 29.86
C ASN A 290 16.69 37.07 30.93
N VAL A 291 17.91 36.52 30.81
CA VAL A 291 19.01 36.82 31.75
C VAL A 291 19.50 38.27 31.60
N ASN A 292 19.57 38.77 30.37
CA ASN A 292 19.97 40.14 30.09
C ASN A 292 18.95 41.15 30.64
N GLN A 293 17.65 40.85 30.55
CA GLN A 293 16.61 41.68 31.17
C GLN A 293 16.72 41.74 32.70
N GLN A 294 17.16 40.67 33.36
CA GLN A 294 17.28 40.61 34.82
C GLN A 294 18.59 41.21 35.35
N ASN A 295 19.72 40.88 34.70
CA ASN A 295 21.06 41.14 35.25
C ASN A 295 21.92 42.09 34.40
N LYS A 296 21.42 42.62 33.26
CA LYS A 296 22.17 43.46 32.29
C LYS A 296 23.52 42.86 31.87
N ILE A 297 23.55 41.54 31.66
CA ILE A 297 24.76 40.79 31.32
C ILE A 297 24.96 40.82 29.80
N SER A 298 26.19 41.09 29.34
CA SER A 298 26.54 40.98 27.92
C SER A 298 26.47 39.53 27.43
N PHE A 299 26.22 39.28 26.14
CA PHE A 299 26.17 37.92 25.60
C PHE A 299 27.46 37.12 25.89
N PHE A 300 28.60 37.81 25.94
CA PHE A 300 29.89 37.24 26.29
C PHE A 300 29.94 36.73 27.73
N GLU A 301 29.48 37.55 28.68
CA GLU A 301 29.47 37.22 30.10
C GLU A 301 28.40 36.16 30.44
N TYR A 302 27.33 36.08 29.66
CA TYR A 302 26.39 34.95 29.68
C TYR A 302 27.06 33.65 29.21
N CYS A 303 27.89 33.73 28.16
CA CYS A 303 28.64 32.59 27.63
C CYS A 303 29.76 32.11 28.56
N SER A 304 30.27 32.93 29.48
CA SER A 304 31.29 32.53 30.46
C SER A 304 30.69 31.95 31.75
N THR A 305 29.50 32.40 32.15
CA THR A 305 28.83 31.93 33.37
C THR A 305 27.95 30.69 33.18
N PHE A 306 27.51 30.41 31.95
CA PHE A 306 26.61 29.30 31.61
C PHE A 306 25.34 29.22 32.50
N GLN A 307 24.90 30.36 33.05
CA GLN A 307 23.77 30.43 33.96
C GLN A 307 22.46 30.25 33.17
N THR A 308 21.67 29.25 33.55
CA THR A 308 20.28 29.10 33.11
C THR A 308 19.37 29.49 34.27
N ILE A 309 18.44 30.43 34.05
CA ILE A 309 17.46 30.84 35.07
C ILE A 309 16.64 29.62 35.50
N ASP A 310 16.45 29.46 36.81
CA ASP A 310 15.59 28.43 37.40
C ASP A 310 14.10 28.69 37.08
N GLY A 311 13.68 28.28 35.89
CA GLY A 311 12.26 28.25 35.48
C GLY A 311 11.61 26.87 35.66
N SER A 312 10.28 26.77 35.61
CA SER A 312 9.45 25.57 35.82
C SER A 312 9.46 24.55 34.65
N GLY A 313 10.60 24.30 34.01
CA GLY A 313 10.75 23.30 32.93
C GLY A 313 11.25 21.93 33.42
N PRO A 314 11.02 20.84 32.66
CA PRO A 314 11.54 19.51 33.00
C PRO A 314 13.07 19.51 33.14
N SER A 315 13.60 18.88 34.20
CA SER A 315 15.02 18.88 34.56
C SER A 315 15.95 18.42 33.45
N ALA A 316 15.51 17.45 32.64
CA ALA A 316 16.26 16.94 31.49
C ALA A 316 16.50 18.02 30.41
N LEU A 317 15.47 18.81 30.08
CA LEU A 317 15.56 19.85 29.07
C LEU A 317 16.53 20.94 29.50
N LYS A 318 16.54 21.29 30.80
CA LYS A 318 17.49 22.26 31.37
C LYS A 318 18.93 21.79 31.24
N LEU A 319 19.23 20.54 31.61
CA LEU A 319 20.58 19.99 31.47
C LEU A 319 21.04 19.97 30.00
N MET A 320 20.16 19.55 29.09
CA MET A 320 20.46 19.57 27.66
C MET A 320 20.69 20.99 27.14
N LEU A 321 19.91 21.97 27.59
CA LEU A 321 20.08 23.38 27.21
C LEU A 321 21.40 23.95 27.76
N LYS A 322 21.78 23.56 28.99
CA LYS A 322 23.06 23.94 29.58
C LYS A 322 24.24 23.37 28.80
N ASP A 323 24.19 22.09 28.41
CA ASP A 323 25.21 21.48 27.56
C ASP A 323 25.23 22.06 26.13
N LEU A 324 24.07 22.45 25.60
CA LEU A 324 23.96 23.17 24.32
C LEU A 324 24.66 24.53 24.40
N THR A 325 24.32 25.33 25.42
CA THR A 325 24.95 26.64 25.67
C THR A 325 26.44 26.47 25.91
N ARG A 326 26.86 25.45 26.67
CA ARG A 326 28.27 25.17 26.93
C ARG A 326 29.04 24.83 25.67
N ASN A 327 28.51 23.95 24.82
CA ASN A 327 29.15 23.55 23.57
C ASN A 327 29.32 24.74 22.61
N LEU A 328 28.28 25.57 22.45
CA LEU A 328 28.34 26.77 21.60
C LEU A 328 29.23 27.86 22.20
N CYS A 329 29.05 28.23 23.46
CA CYS A 329 29.78 29.32 24.11
C CYS A 329 31.26 29.00 24.40
N HIS A 330 31.62 27.75 24.70
CA HIS A 330 33.02 27.35 24.91
C HIS A 330 33.89 27.61 23.67
N HIS A 331 33.30 27.55 22.47
CA HIS A 331 34.00 27.83 21.22
C HIS A 331 33.86 29.30 20.78
N MET A 332 32.77 29.98 21.15
CA MET A 332 32.55 31.42 20.88
C MET A 332 33.43 32.33 21.75
N SER A 333 33.81 31.88 22.96
CA SER A 333 34.65 32.64 23.90
C SER A 333 36.10 32.80 23.45
N TYR A 334 36.62 31.87 22.63
CA TYR A 334 38.00 31.92 22.12
C TYR A 334 38.15 32.69 20.79
N LYS A 335 37.03 33.03 20.12
CA LYS A 335 37.00 33.77 18.85
C LYS A 335 36.70 35.25 19.11
N GLU A 336 37.65 35.96 19.70
CA GLU A 336 37.54 37.40 19.98
C GLU A 336 37.45 38.29 18.72
N THR A 337 37.74 37.77 17.53
CA THR A 337 37.75 38.55 16.30
C THR A 337 36.45 38.42 15.49
N SER A 338 35.89 39.55 15.06
CA SER A 338 34.83 39.65 14.05
C SER A 338 35.13 38.81 12.80
N LEU A 339 36.42 38.62 12.51
CA LEU A 339 36.95 37.76 11.46
C LEU A 339 36.56 36.27 11.63
N GLY A 340 36.67 35.70 12.84
CA GLY A 340 36.34 34.28 13.09
C GLY A 340 34.86 33.95 12.90
N PHE A 341 33.97 34.87 13.31
CA PHE A 341 32.54 34.79 13.05
C PHE A 341 32.21 35.00 11.56
N GLY A 342 32.88 35.94 10.90
CA GLY A 342 32.75 36.16 9.46
C GLY A 342 33.16 34.93 8.63
N LEU A 343 34.25 34.26 9.01
CA LEU A 343 34.72 33.02 8.39
C LEU A 343 33.75 31.85 8.61
N LEU A 344 33.15 31.74 9.79
CA LEU A 344 32.16 30.71 10.10
C LEU A 344 30.81 30.95 9.39
N GLY A 345 30.36 32.20 9.31
CA GLY A 345 29.15 32.58 8.57
C GLY A 345 29.31 32.45 7.06
N SER A 346 30.48 32.78 6.51
CA SER A 346 30.76 32.63 5.07
C SER A 346 30.88 31.16 4.65
N SER A 347 31.52 30.29 5.46
CA SER A 347 31.56 28.85 5.17
C SER A 347 30.15 28.23 5.16
N LEU A 348 29.28 28.67 6.06
CA LEU A 348 27.87 28.27 6.16
C LEU A 348 27.07 28.59 4.89
N ILE A 349 27.15 29.85 4.45
CA ILE A 349 26.45 30.30 3.23
C ILE A 349 27.02 29.56 2.02
N SER A 350 28.34 29.38 1.95
CA SER A 350 29.01 28.69 0.86
C SER A 350 28.55 27.23 0.71
N TRP A 351 28.55 26.45 1.80
CA TRP A 351 28.09 25.06 1.76
C TRP A 351 26.59 24.93 1.51
N TRP A 352 25.75 25.81 2.08
CA TRP A 352 24.31 25.77 1.84
C TRP A 352 23.97 26.08 0.38
N ILE A 353 24.53 27.16 -0.19
CA ILE A 353 24.33 27.48 -1.62
C ILE A 353 24.90 26.34 -2.49
N GLY A 354 26.07 25.80 -2.16
CA GLY A 354 26.65 24.65 -2.85
C GLY A 354 25.71 23.44 -2.92
N LEU A 355 25.06 23.08 -1.80
CA LEU A 355 24.07 22.00 -1.75
C LEU A 355 22.82 22.32 -2.57
N VAL A 356 22.30 23.55 -2.49
CA VAL A 356 21.14 24.00 -3.27
C VAL A 356 21.44 23.89 -4.77
N LEU A 357 22.57 24.42 -5.22
CA LEU A 357 22.98 24.38 -6.63
C LEU A 357 23.15 22.94 -7.14
N CYS A 358 23.75 22.06 -6.33
CA CYS A 358 23.93 20.64 -6.64
C CYS A 358 22.59 19.88 -6.77
N THR A 359 21.51 20.38 -6.17
CA THR A 359 20.19 19.70 -6.15
C THR A 359 19.14 20.37 -7.03
N LEU A 360 19.46 21.46 -7.73
CA LEU A 360 18.54 22.20 -8.61
C LEU A 360 17.89 21.34 -9.70
N TYR A 361 18.54 20.26 -10.14
CA TYR A 361 17.98 19.37 -11.16
C TYR A 361 16.66 18.71 -10.71
N ILE A 362 16.45 18.54 -9.40
CA ILE A 362 15.23 17.94 -8.82
C ILE A 362 14.01 18.82 -9.10
N TRP A 363 14.19 20.14 -9.25
CA TRP A 363 13.09 21.06 -9.58
C TRP A 363 12.43 20.74 -10.94
N PHE A 364 13.21 20.16 -11.84
CA PHE A 364 12.83 19.79 -13.20
C PHE A 364 12.55 18.28 -13.34
N LEU A 365 12.55 17.53 -12.24
CA LEU A 365 12.23 16.11 -12.23
C LEU A 365 10.76 15.92 -12.64
N ASN A 366 10.52 15.14 -13.70
CA ASN A 366 9.17 14.83 -14.16
C ASN A 366 8.82 13.41 -13.73
N THR A 367 7.88 13.26 -12.80
CA THR A 367 7.49 11.95 -12.25
C THR A 367 6.11 11.55 -12.70
N GLU A 368 5.92 10.27 -13.01
CA GLU A 368 4.58 9.72 -13.22
C GLU A 368 3.87 9.52 -11.87
N ARG A 369 2.54 9.64 -11.88
CA ARG A 369 1.72 9.37 -10.70
C ARG A 369 1.90 7.91 -10.27
N ILE A 370 2.11 7.68 -8.98
CA ILE A 370 2.30 6.32 -8.39
C ILE A 370 3.61 5.62 -8.87
N ALA A 371 4.62 6.38 -9.31
CA ALA A 371 5.94 5.84 -9.65
C ALA A 371 6.54 4.98 -8.50
N ARG A 372 7.24 3.89 -8.83
CA ARG A 372 7.84 3.02 -7.80
C ARG A 372 9.04 3.72 -7.19
N THR A 373 9.37 3.41 -5.93
CA THR A 373 10.56 3.98 -5.27
C THR A 373 11.86 3.69 -6.02
N LYS A 374 11.94 2.54 -6.69
CA LYS A 374 13.06 2.13 -7.55
C LYS A 374 13.20 2.99 -8.82
N ASP A 375 12.13 3.65 -9.24
CA ASP A 375 12.11 4.51 -10.42
C ASP A 375 12.53 5.93 -10.01
N LEU A 376 12.12 6.36 -8.80
CA LEU A 376 12.41 7.67 -8.22
C LEU A 376 13.82 7.82 -7.64
N PHE A 377 14.30 6.80 -6.92
CA PHE A 377 15.58 6.82 -6.21
C PHE A 377 16.52 5.75 -6.78
N VAL A 378 17.82 6.04 -6.78
CA VAL A 378 18.85 5.08 -7.21
C VAL A 378 18.90 3.90 -6.25
N ARG A 379 18.99 4.22 -4.95
CA ARG A 379 19.01 3.26 -3.85
C ARG A 379 17.70 3.30 -3.09
N ASN A 380 17.29 2.16 -2.52
CA ASN A 380 16.02 2.06 -1.79
C ASN A 380 16.04 2.70 -0.40
N LEU A 381 17.21 2.96 0.18
CA LEU A 381 17.34 3.52 1.53
C LEU A 381 18.07 4.85 1.58
N TYR A 382 18.02 5.41 2.79
CA TYR A 382 18.65 6.64 3.21
C TYR A 382 19.70 6.34 4.28
N GLU A 383 20.65 7.24 4.46
CA GLU A 383 21.53 7.27 5.63
C GLU A 383 20.79 7.88 6.83
N ALA A 384 20.71 7.18 7.96
CA ALA A 384 19.96 7.66 9.13
C ALA A 384 20.50 8.95 9.72
N ALA A 385 21.82 9.12 9.73
CA ALA A 385 22.46 10.34 10.21
C ALA A 385 22.31 11.52 9.24
N PHE A 386 22.08 11.26 7.94
CA PHE A 386 22.16 12.29 6.88
C PHE A 386 20.93 12.24 5.98
N ILE A 387 19.74 12.17 6.57
CA ILE A 387 18.50 11.91 5.81
C ILE A 387 18.24 12.95 4.72
N ASP A 388 18.54 14.23 5.00
CA ASP A 388 18.25 15.34 4.08
C ASP A 388 19.08 15.21 2.80
N GLN A 389 20.41 15.16 2.97
CA GLN A 389 21.37 14.99 1.89
C GLN A 389 21.16 13.64 1.20
N SER A 390 20.89 12.59 1.98
CA SER A 390 20.67 11.25 1.44
C SER A 390 19.42 11.13 0.59
N MET A 391 18.38 11.92 0.83
CA MET A 391 17.18 11.88 0.01
C MET A 391 17.30 12.77 -1.23
N LEU A 392 17.93 13.93 -1.09
CA LEU A 392 18.20 14.84 -2.21
C LEU A 392 19.17 14.20 -3.22
N LEU A 393 20.32 13.69 -2.77
CA LEU A 393 21.37 13.16 -3.65
C LEU A 393 21.06 11.76 -4.21
N ASN A 394 20.19 11.00 -3.56
CA ASN A 394 19.73 9.69 -4.02
C ASN A 394 18.58 9.77 -5.06
N SER A 395 17.99 10.96 -5.24
CA SER A 395 17.02 11.18 -6.31
C SER A 395 17.70 10.97 -7.66
N LYS A 396 17.08 10.22 -8.58
CA LYS A 396 17.75 9.90 -9.84
C LYS A 396 18.09 11.16 -10.65
N PHE A 397 19.36 11.29 -10.95
CA PHE A 397 19.93 12.29 -11.86
C PHE A 397 19.75 11.77 -13.29
N GLU A 398 18.52 11.81 -13.80
CA GLU A 398 18.27 11.52 -15.21
C GLU A 398 18.46 12.79 -16.06
N ILE A 399 19.56 12.83 -16.81
CA ILE A 399 19.57 13.52 -18.10
C ILE A 399 18.76 12.60 -19.01
N ALA A 400 17.47 12.86 -19.16
CA ALA A 400 16.59 12.05 -20.00
C ALA A 400 17.13 12.01 -21.45
N LEU A 401 17.94 10.98 -21.72
CA LEU A 401 18.23 10.40 -23.02
C LEU A 401 17.22 9.30 -23.33
N GLN A 402 16.10 9.27 -22.61
CA GLN A 402 14.90 8.74 -23.22
C GLN A 402 14.54 9.75 -24.30
N PRO A 403 14.53 9.37 -25.59
CA PRO A 403 13.72 10.11 -26.52
C PRO A 403 12.37 10.24 -25.84
N ARG A 404 11.69 11.39 -25.98
CA ARG A 404 10.24 11.31 -26.04
C ARG A 404 9.98 10.28 -27.12
N LEU A 405 9.83 9.00 -26.75
CA LEU A 405 9.03 8.12 -27.54
C LEU A 405 7.71 8.87 -27.53
N ASN A 406 7.43 9.55 -28.63
CA ASN A 406 6.11 9.53 -29.20
C ASN A 406 5.75 8.04 -29.30
N ARG A 407 5.41 7.42 -28.16
CA ARG A 407 4.42 6.37 -28.16
C ARG A 407 3.21 7.15 -28.62
N ASP A 408 2.96 7.14 -29.93
CA ASP A 408 1.61 7.32 -30.44
C ASP A 408 0.73 6.54 -29.48
N LYS A 409 -0.09 7.26 -28.71
CA LYS A 409 -0.80 6.67 -27.57
C LYS A 409 -1.66 5.55 -28.12
N GLU A 410 -1.17 4.31 -28.00
CA GLU A 410 -1.86 3.16 -28.56
C GLU A 410 -3.25 3.13 -27.95
N LYS A 411 -4.23 3.08 -28.84
CA LYS A 411 -5.63 3.22 -28.50
C LYS A 411 -6.08 1.97 -27.76
N VAL A 412 -6.51 2.15 -26.51
CA VAL A 412 -7.00 1.06 -25.68
C VAL A 412 -8.49 0.88 -25.85
N THR A 413 -8.93 -0.38 -25.92
CA THR A 413 -10.36 -0.73 -26.03
C THR A 413 -10.82 -1.40 -24.75
N ILE A 414 -11.92 -0.93 -24.17
CA ILE A 414 -12.48 -1.44 -22.93
C ILE A 414 -13.94 -1.82 -23.17
N TYR A 415 -14.22 -3.11 -23.00
CA TYR A 415 -15.57 -3.65 -23.02
C TYR A 415 -16.11 -3.75 -21.60
N LEU A 416 -17.11 -2.93 -21.27
CA LEU A 416 -17.82 -3.03 -20.00
C LEU A 416 -18.87 -4.14 -20.13
N CYS A 417 -18.77 -5.17 -19.32
CA CYS A 417 -19.64 -6.34 -19.39
C CYS A 417 -20.34 -6.54 -18.04
N ALA A 418 -21.58 -6.08 -17.95
CA ALA A 418 -22.44 -6.28 -16.80
C ALA A 418 -23.29 -7.55 -16.96
N THR A 419 -23.35 -8.39 -15.94
CA THR A 419 -24.30 -9.52 -15.87
C THR A 419 -25.45 -9.18 -14.94
N MET A 420 -26.67 -9.41 -15.41
CA MET A 420 -27.91 -9.07 -14.70
C MET A 420 -28.85 -10.27 -14.63
N TRP A 421 -29.45 -10.48 -13.47
CA TRP A 421 -30.53 -11.43 -13.22
C TRP A 421 -31.45 -10.97 -12.06
N HIS A 422 -32.67 -10.55 -12.41
CA HIS A 422 -33.71 -10.11 -11.47
C HIS A 422 -33.27 -8.97 -10.51
N GLU A 423 -32.50 -7.99 -11.01
CA GLU A 423 -32.15 -6.78 -10.27
C GLU A 423 -33.39 -5.92 -9.95
N THR A 424 -33.30 -5.14 -8.86
CA THR A 424 -34.31 -4.11 -8.58
C THR A 424 -34.09 -2.88 -9.47
N ALA A 425 -35.11 -2.03 -9.61
CA ALA A 425 -34.98 -0.79 -10.37
C ALA A 425 -33.84 0.10 -9.84
N ASP A 426 -33.66 0.18 -8.52
CA ASP A 426 -32.59 0.95 -7.88
C ASP A 426 -31.19 0.38 -8.18
N GLU A 427 -31.05 -0.94 -8.21
CA GLU A 427 -29.81 -1.62 -8.59
C GLU A 427 -29.44 -1.32 -10.04
N MET A 428 -30.39 -1.54 -10.96
CA MET A 428 -30.21 -1.24 -12.37
C MET A 428 -29.87 0.25 -12.58
N LEU A 429 -30.53 1.15 -11.84
CA LEU A 429 -30.31 2.59 -11.92
C LEU A 429 -28.86 2.96 -11.61
N LYS A 430 -28.28 2.42 -10.54
CA LYS A 430 -26.87 2.66 -10.16
C LYS A 430 -25.90 2.26 -11.26
N MET A 431 -26.10 1.08 -11.84
CA MET A 431 -25.26 0.56 -12.91
C MET A 431 -25.37 1.41 -14.18
N ILE A 432 -26.60 1.72 -14.61
CA ILE A 432 -26.83 2.52 -15.82
C ILE A 432 -26.26 3.93 -15.64
N ILE A 433 -26.46 4.57 -14.48
CA ILE A 433 -25.84 5.88 -14.18
C ILE A 433 -24.33 5.82 -14.32
N SER A 434 -23.67 4.76 -13.82
CA SER A 434 -22.22 4.60 -13.92
C SER A 434 -21.74 4.52 -15.38
N MET A 435 -22.46 3.79 -16.23
CA MET A 435 -22.17 3.72 -17.68
C MET A 435 -22.33 5.09 -18.35
N PHE A 436 -23.35 5.87 -17.99
CA PHE A 436 -23.58 7.22 -18.53
C PHE A 436 -22.58 8.26 -18.00
N ARG A 437 -22.13 8.15 -16.74
CA ARG A 437 -21.02 8.96 -16.20
C ARG A 437 -19.74 8.72 -17.01
N LEU A 438 -19.47 7.46 -17.38
CA LEU A 438 -18.32 7.11 -18.20
C LEU A 438 -18.42 7.66 -19.63
N ASP A 439 -19.61 7.64 -20.23
CA ASP A 439 -19.87 8.27 -21.53
C ASP A 439 -19.58 9.77 -21.51
N LYS A 440 -20.03 10.47 -20.46
CA LYS A 440 -19.75 11.91 -20.27
C LYS A 440 -18.26 12.21 -20.04
N PHE A 441 -17.53 11.33 -19.33
CA PHE A 441 -16.13 11.55 -18.96
C PHE A 441 -15.20 11.67 -20.17
N ARG A 442 -15.48 10.93 -21.26
CA ARG A 442 -14.70 11.02 -22.51
C ARG A 442 -15.63 11.10 -23.73
N PRO A 443 -16.03 12.30 -24.16
CA PRO A 443 -16.84 12.44 -25.36
C PRO A 443 -16.01 12.04 -26.58
N LYS A 444 -16.60 11.27 -27.53
CA LYS A 444 -15.93 10.82 -28.77
C LYS A 444 -15.39 11.94 -29.68
N LYS A 445 -15.63 13.21 -29.34
CA LYS A 445 -15.24 14.41 -30.09
C LYS A 445 -13.98 15.13 -29.58
N ASN A 446 -13.39 14.76 -28.43
CA ASN A 446 -12.25 15.48 -27.82
C ASN A 446 -10.86 14.95 -28.23
N GLN A 447 -9.81 15.77 -28.05
CA GLN A 447 -8.39 15.48 -28.34
C GLN A 447 -7.78 14.25 -27.62
N PHE A 448 -8.49 13.62 -26.67
CA PHE A 448 -8.01 12.48 -25.87
C PHE A 448 -8.63 11.14 -26.33
N ASN A 449 -8.23 10.69 -27.52
CA ASN A 449 -8.71 9.45 -28.17
C ASN A 449 -7.93 8.17 -27.76
N ASP A 450 -7.27 8.18 -26.60
CA ASP A 450 -6.40 7.08 -26.13
C ASP A 450 -7.16 5.87 -25.56
N VAL A 451 -8.47 6.00 -25.30
CA VAL A 451 -9.32 4.91 -24.78
C VAL A 451 -10.71 4.93 -25.43
N VAL A 452 -11.22 3.77 -25.82
CA VAL A 452 -12.59 3.54 -26.32
C VAL A 452 -13.35 2.70 -25.32
N PHE A 453 -14.58 3.13 -25.02
CA PHE A 453 -15.52 2.37 -24.20
C PHE A 453 -16.65 1.83 -25.06
N GLU A 454 -17.00 0.58 -24.79
CA GLU A 454 -18.20 -0.06 -25.31
C GLU A 454 -18.87 -0.85 -24.21
N SER A 455 -20.16 -0.61 -23.98
CA SER A 455 -20.91 -1.20 -22.87
C SER A 455 -21.83 -2.33 -23.34
N HIS A 456 -21.85 -3.41 -22.57
CA HIS A 456 -22.65 -4.60 -22.78
C HIS A 456 -23.32 -5.03 -21.48
N ILE A 457 -24.64 -5.22 -21.52
CA ILE A 457 -25.43 -5.79 -20.44
C ILE A 457 -25.93 -7.16 -20.91
N TYR A 458 -25.62 -8.21 -20.16
CA TYR A 458 -26.08 -9.57 -20.41
C TYR A 458 -27.16 -9.91 -19.39
N PHE A 459 -28.41 -9.87 -19.84
CA PHE A 459 -29.58 -10.09 -19.02
C PHE A 459 -30.01 -11.57 -19.13
N ASP A 460 -29.85 -12.31 -18.04
CA ASP A 460 -30.21 -13.72 -17.95
C ASP A 460 -31.72 -13.93 -17.74
N ASP A 461 -32.26 -14.97 -18.36
CA ASP A 461 -33.68 -15.38 -18.28
C ASP A 461 -34.70 -14.25 -18.56
N ALA A 462 -34.52 -13.54 -19.68
CA ALA A 462 -35.26 -12.33 -19.99
C ALA A 462 -36.66 -12.55 -20.61
N PHE A 463 -37.03 -13.79 -20.95
CA PHE A 463 -38.23 -14.09 -21.74
C PHE A 463 -39.23 -14.93 -20.96
N LEU A 464 -40.52 -14.66 -21.21
CA LEU A 464 -41.65 -15.45 -20.75
C LEU A 464 -42.64 -15.69 -21.89
N THR A 465 -43.44 -16.74 -21.76
CA THR A 465 -44.52 -17.05 -22.71
C THR A 465 -45.83 -16.56 -22.11
N LYS A 466 -46.44 -15.54 -22.73
CA LYS A 466 -47.75 -15.01 -22.35
C LYS A 466 -48.67 -15.05 -23.57
N ASP A 467 -49.86 -15.65 -23.42
CA ASP A 467 -50.86 -15.77 -24.49
C ASP A 467 -50.31 -16.40 -25.79
N ASN A 468 -49.50 -17.47 -25.66
CA ASN A 468 -48.77 -18.12 -26.76
C ASN A 468 -47.82 -17.21 -27.56
N LYS A 469 -47.53 -16.01 -27.05
CA LYS A 469 -46.54 -15.08 -27.60
C LYS A 469 -45.33 -14.99 -26.68
N ARG A 470 -44.15 -14.90 -27.30
CA ARG A 470 -42.89 -14.72 -26.60
C ARG A 470 -42.73 -13.24 -26.25
N CYS A 471 -42.73 -12.94 -24.96
CA CYS A 471 -42.60 -11.59 -24.43
C CYS A 471 -41.36 -11.49 -23.52
N VAL A 472 -40.87 -10.27 -23.32
CA VAL A 472 -39.85 -10.02 -22.29
C VAL A 472 -40.49 -10.02 -20.90
N ASN A 473 -39.73 -10.33 -19.87
CA ASN A 473 -40.21 -10.29 -18.49
C ASN A 473 -40.25 -8.86 -17.92
N GLU A 474 -40.91 -8.69 -16.77
CA GLU A 474 -41.08 -7.38 -16.11
C GLU A 474 -39.73 -6.72 -15.76
N TYR A 475 -38.72 -7.52 -15.40
CA TYR A 475 -37.38 -6.99 -15.08
C TYR A 475 -36.67 -6.43 -16.31
N ALA A 476 -36.79 -7.10 -17.46
CA ALA A 476 -36.27 -6.61 -18.75
C ALA A 476 -36.99 -5.33 -19.21
N GLU A 477 -38.29 -5.23 -18.99
CA GLU A 477 -39.04 -3.99 -19.20
C GLU A 477 -38.58 -2.87 -18.26
N THR A 478 -38.34 -3.20 -16.99
CA THR A 478 -37.84 -2.26 -15.98
C THR A 478 -36.47 -1.71 -16.39
N LEU A 479 -35.56 -2.57 -16.87
CA LEU A 479 -34.26 -2.13 -17.38
C LEU A 479 -34.41 -1.13 -18.53
N ALA A 480 -35.30 -1.40 -19.48
CA ALA A 480 -35.55 -0.49 -20.60
C ALA A 480 -36.12 0.86 -20.13
N LYS A 481 -37.02 0.86 -19.14
CA LYS A 481 -37.55 2.09 -18.49
C LYS A 481 -36.44 2.87 -17.80
N VAL A 482 -35.61 2.21 -16.99
CA VAL A 482 -34.47 2.84 -16.29
C VAL A 482 -33.49 3.48 -17.28
N ILE A 483 -33.13 2.79 -18.38
CA ILE A 483 -32.28 3.36 -19.43
C ILE A 483 -32.91 4.62 -20.03
N ARG A 484 -34.22 4.61 -20.29
CA ARG A 484 -34.94 5.78 -20.80
C ARG A 484 -34.91 6.95 -19.84
N GLU A 485 -35.15 6.71 -18.55
CA GLU A 485 -35.15 7.74 -17.51
C GLU A 485 -33.76 8.37 -17.34
N VAL A 486 -32.72 7.55 -17.22
CA VAL A 486 -31.34 8.04 -17.12
C VAL A 486 -30.94 8.83 -18.37
N TYR A 487 -31.37 8.38 -19.55
CA TYR A 487 -31.11 9.11 -20.80
C TYR A 487 -31.73 10.50 -20.80
N LEU A 488 -32.97 10.64 -20.33
CA LEU A 488 -33.64 11.94 -20.19
C LEU A 488 -32.86 12.87 -19.24
N VAL A 489 -32.34 12.33 -18.14
CA VAL A 489 -31.54 13.10 -17.17
C VAL A 489 -30.23 13.59 -17.78
N PHE A 490 -29.50 12.73 -18.50
CA PHE A 490 -28.18 13.06 -19.06
C PHE A 490 -28.23 13.88 -20.36
N ARG A 491 -29.40 13.99 -21.00
CA ARG A 491 -29.59 14.71 -22.27
C ARG A 491 -30.59 15.86 -22.16
N ASP A 492 -30.67 16.50 -21.00
CA ASP A 492 -31.51 17.68 -20.75
C ASP A 492 -32.98 17.48 -21.20
N ARG A 493 -33.56 16.34 -20.83
CA ARG A 493 -34.95 15.91 -21.11
C ARG A 493 -35.29 15.68 -22.60
N LYS A 494 -34.29 15.53 -23.47
CA LYS A 494 -34.52 15.15 -24.88
C LYS A 494 -34.89 13.66 -24.99
N PRO A 495 -35.90 13.31 -25.82
CA PRO A 495 -36.36 11.93 -25.94
C PRO A 495 -35.25 11.01 -26.47
N LEU A 496 -35.33 9.75 -26.04
CA LEU A 496 -34.48 8.68 -26.51
C LEU A 496 -34.77 8.43 -28.01
N PRO A 497 -33.75 8.39 -28.88
CA PRO A 497 -33.94 8.06 -30.30
C PRO A 497 -34.48 6.63 -30.48
N GLU A 498 -35.00 6.32 -31.68
CA GLU A 498 -35.47 4.96 -31.99
C GLU A 498 -34.34 3.92 -31.83
N GLN A 499 -34.68 2.82 -31.18
CA GLN A 499 -33.74 1.76 -30.84
C GLN A 499 -33.80 0.63 -31.85
N LYS A 500 -32.62 0.11 -32.25
CA LYS A 500 -32.54 -1.03 -33.15
C LYS A 500 -32.64 -2.33 -32.36
N ILE A 501 -33.67 -3.12 -32.63
CA ILE A 501 -33.85 -4.47 -32.09
C ILE A 501 -33.27 -5.48 -33.08
N PHE A 502 -32.33 -6.30 -32.63
CA PHE A 502 -31.75 -7.38 -33.42
C PHE A 502 -32.19 -8.72 -32.84
N GLN A 503 -32.78 -9.58 -33.67
CA GLN A 503 -33.00 -10.98 -33.30
C GLN A 503 -31.66 -11.71 -33.29
N THR A 504 -31.40 -12.50 -32.26
CA THR A 504 -30.14 -13.22 -32.09
C THR A 504 -30.41 -14.70 -31.80
N PRO A 505 -29.44 -15.60 -32.06
CA PRO A 505 -29.61 -17.03 -31.79
C PRO A 505 -29.88 -17.38 -30.31
N TYR A 506 -29.59 -16.46 -29.39
CA TYR A 506 -29.77 -16.61 -27.95
C TYR A 506 -30.97 -15.83 -27.39
N GLY A 507 -31.72 -15.11 -28.23
CA GLY A 507 -32.78 -14.20 -27.78
C GLY A 507 -32.89 -12.96 -28.65
N CYS A 508 -32.62 -11.79 -28.07
CA CYS A 508 -32.53 -10.54 -28.82
C CYS A 508 -31.47 -9.61 -28.24
N ARG A 509 -31.12 -8.57 -29.01
CA ARG A 509 -30.18 -7.54 -28.61
C ARG A 509 -30.73 -6.16 -28.95
N LEU A 510 -30.77 -5.28 -27.96
CA LEU A 510 -31.02 -3.85 -28.15
C LEU A 510 -29.71 -3.09 -28.28
N HIS A 511 -29.70 -2.08 -29.14
CA HIS A 511 -28.55 -1.23 -29.36
C HIS A 511 -28.91 0.24 -29.15
N TYR A 512 -28.27 0.86 -28.15
CA TYR A 512 -28.41 2.25 -27.77
C TYR A 512 -27.14 3.04 -28.13
N THR A 513 -27.34 4.25 -28.65
CA THR A 513 -26.29 5.27 -28.73
C THR A 513 -26.47 6.24 -27.57
N LEU A 514 -25.48 6.28 -26.67
CA LEU A 514 -25.48 7.14 -25.49
C LEU A 514 -25.28 8.63 -25.89
N PRO A 515 -25.65 9.59 -25.03
CA PRO A 515 -25.68 11.02 -25.38
C PRO A 515 -24.36 11.58 -25.94
N TYR A 516 -23.20 11.09 -25.48
CA TYR A 516 -21.88 11.56 -25.87
C TYR A 516 -21.15 10.64 -26.87
N GLY A 517 -21.86 9.62 -27.40
CA GLY A 517 -21.47 8.85 -28.58
C GLY A 517 -20.96 7.43 -28.32
N ASN A 518 -20.78 7.00 -27.07
CA ASN A 518 -20.49 5.59 -26.79
C ASN A 518 -21.74 4.71 -27.03
N THR A 519 -21.51 3.41 -27.21
CA THR A 519 -22.55 2.45 -27.55
C THR A 519 -22.84 1.54 -26.36
N LEU A 520 -24.13 1.30 -26.12
CA LEU A 520 -24.62 0.37 -25.11
C LEU A 520 -25.44 -0.73 -25.80
N PHE A 521 -25.04 -1.98 -25.59
CA PHE A 521 -25.75 -3.16 -26.06
C PHE A 521 -26.40 -3.87 -24.89
N VAL A 522 -27.70 -4.17 -25.00
CA VAL A 522 -28.42 -5.00 -24.03
C VAL A 522 -28.74 -6.32 -24.69
N HIS A 523 -28.18 -7.40 -24.17
CA HIS A 523 -28.31 -8.76 -24.66
C HIS A 523 -29.32 -9.50 -23.78
N PHE A 524 -30.54 -9.69 -24.28
CA PHE A 524 -31.56 -10.46 -23.59
C PHE A 524 -31.42 -11.94 -23.96
N LYS A 525 -31.16 -12.77 -22.96
CA LYS A 525 -30.94 -14.20 -23.12
C LYS A 525 -32.21 -14.97 -22.82
N ASP A 526 -32.49 -15.96 -23.65
CA ASP A 526 -33.54 -16.95 -23.42
C ASP A 526 -32.94 -18.22 -22.81
N LYS A 527 -33.45 -18.61 -21.64
CA LYS A 527 -32.99 -19.80 -20.91
C LYS A 527 -33.15 -21.11 -21.71
N HIS A 528 -34.06 -21.14 -22.68
CA HIS A 528 -34.29 -22.31 -23.53
C HIS A 528 -33.31 -22.36 -24.72
N MET A 529 -32.73 -21.24 -25.12
CA MET A 529 -31.82 -21.15 -26.26
C MET A 529 -30.34 -21.19 -25.86
N ILE A 530 -30.00 -20.65 -24.69
CA ILE A 530 -28.62 -20.58 -24.21
C ILE A 530 -28.55 -20.88 -22.70
N ARG A 531 -27.41 -21.40 -22.25
CA ARG A 531 -27.17 -21.64 -20.82
C ARG A 531 -27.27 -20.33 -20.04
N HIS A 532 -28.05 -20.36 -18.96
CA HIS A 532 -28.25 -19.27 -18.03
C HIS A 532 -27.22 -19.34 -16.87
N LYS A 533 -27.19 -18.30 -16.03
CA LYS A 533 -26.22 -18.02 -14.94
C LYS A 533 -25.04 -17.15 -15.38
N LYS A 534 -24.53 -16.39 -14.41
CA LYS A 534 -23.42 -15.42 -14.55
C LYS A 534 -22.22 -15.97 -15.32
N ARG A 535 -21.68 -17.13 -14.94
CA ARG A 535 -20.55 -17.78 -15.65
C ARG A 535 -20.79 -17.97 -17.15
N TRP A 536 -21.98 -18.41 -17.55
CA TRP A 536 -22.30 -18.66 -18.96
C TRP A 536 -22.49 -17.34 -19.73
N SER A 537 -23.00 -16.30 -19.07
CA SER A 537 -22.99 -14.94 -19.60
C SER A 537 -21.56 -14.40 -19.78
N GLN A 538 -20.65 -14.70 -18.85
CA GLN A 538 -19.23 -14.37 -18.97
C GLN A 538 -18.56 -15.06 -20.16
N ILE A 539 -18.75 -16.38 -20.29
CA ILE A 539 -18.26 -17.16 -21.43
C ILE A 539 -18.78 -16.59 -22.75
N MET A 540 -20.07 -16.26 -22.82
CA MET A 540 -20.70 -15.73 -24.03
C MET A 540 -20.02 -14.44 -24.51
N TYR A 541 -19.78 -13.48 -23.61
CA TYR A 541 -19.13 -12.23 -24.01
C TYR A 541 -17.65 -12.42 -24.34
N MET A 542 -16.95 -13.32 -23.65
CA MET A 542 -15.53 -13.59 -23.93
C MET A 542 -15.36 -14.16 -25.35
N TYR A 543 -16.19 -15.14 -25.73
CA TYR A 543 -16.17 -15.70 -27.08
C TYR A 543 -16.62 -14.70 -28.14
N TYR A 544 -17.67 -13.92 -27.88
CA TYR A 544 -18.17 -12.95 -28.85
C TYR A 544 -17.20 -11.78 -29.06
N LEU A 545 -16.72 -11.15 -27.98
CA LEU A 545 -15.91 -9.94 -28.03
C LEU A 545 -14.44 -10.27 -28.33
N LEU A 546 -13.85 -11.23 -27.62
CA LEU A 546 -12.43 -11.57 -27.80
C LEU A 546 -12.23 -12.61 -28.90
N GLY A 547 -13.06 -13.66 -28.90
CA GLY A 547 -12.95 -14.75 -29.88
C GLY A 547 -13.31 -14.29 -31.29
N TRP A 548 -14.47 -13.67 -31.49
CA TRP A 548 -14.94 -13.27 -32.81
C TRP A 548 -14.60 -11.82 -33.18
N ARG A 549 -15.05 -10.81 -32.41
CA ARG A 549 -14.90 -9.40 -32.81
C ARG A 549 -13.45 -8.95 -32.92
N LEU A 550 -12.63 -9.27 -31.92
CA LEU A 550 -11.22 -8.89 -31.94
C LEU A 550 -10.46 -9.58 -33.08
N HIS A 551 -10.79 -10.84 -33.40
CA HIS A 551 -10.07 -11.60 -34.43
C HIS A 551 -10.58 -11.38 -35.85
N LYS A 552 -11.85 -11.01 -36.04
CA LYS A 552 -12.50 -10.90 -37.36
C LYS A 552 -11.68 -10.05 -38.32
N ASP A 553 -11.26 -8.86 -37.90
CA ASP A 553 -10.59 -7.91 -38.79
C ASP A 553 -9.20 -8.42 -39.20
N TYR A 554 -8.49 -9.09 -38.29
CA TYR A 554 -7.19 -9.71 -38.57
C TYR A 554 -7.31 -10.98 -39.41
N TYR A 555 -8.36 -11.77 -39.19
CA TYR A 555 -8.67 -12.94 -40.01
C TYR A 555 -8.99 -12.55 -41.45
N LEU A 556 -9.74 -11.46 -41.66
CA LEU A 556 -10.01 -10.94 -43.00
C LEU A 556 -8.73 -10.46 -43.69
N LYS A 557 -7.86 -9.71 -42.99
CA LYS A 557 -6.53 -9.31 -43.51
C LYS A 557 -5.66 -10.51 -43.87
N TYR A 558 -5.66 -11.54 -43.02
CA TYR A 558 -4.98 -12.80 -43.26
C TYR A 558 -5.50 -13.48 -44.53
N LYS A 559 -6.83 -13.59 -44.67
CA LYS A 559 -7.48 -14.20 -45.83
C LYS A 559 -7.20 -13.44 -47.14
N ASN A 560 -7.16 -12.12 -47.07
CA ASN A 560 -6.92 -11.24 -48.22
C ASN A 560 -5.45 -11.11 -48.61
N LYS A 561 -4.51 -11.66 -47.82
CA LYS A 561 -3.04 -11.48 -47.98
C LYS A 561 -2.59 -10.01 -47.95
N ASP A 562 -3.30 -9.16 -47.21
CA ASP A 562 -3.07 -7.70 -47.13
C ASP A 562 -1.82 -7.29 -46.29
N GLY A 563 -0.78 -8.13 -46.23
CA GLY A 563 0.46 -7.88 -45.48
C GLY A 563 1.27 -9.16 -45.19
N HIS A 564 2.49 -9.01 -44.66
CA HIS A 564 3.31 -10.13 -44.19
C HIS A 564 2.67 -10.81 -42.96
N LEU A 565 2.57 -12.16 -42.95
CA LEU A 565 1.96 -12.94 -41.86
C LEU A 565 2.47 -12.54 -40.46
N LEU A 566 3.80 -12.45 -40.30
CA LEU A 566 4.45 -12.08 -39.05
C LEU A 566 3.97 -10.70 -38.53
N SER A 567 3.71 -9.76 -39.44
CA SER A 567 3.20 -8.43 -39.07
C SER A 567 1.75 -8.49 -38.56
N ILE A 568 0.92 -9.35 -39.14
CA ILE A 568 -0.48 -9.51 -38.73
C ILE A 568 -0.56 -10.15 -37.34
N GLU A 569 0.27 -11.17 -37.08
CA GLU A 569 0.36 -11.81 -35.75
C GLU A 569 0.82 -10.83 -34.67
N ASP A 570 1.85 -10.03 -34.96
CA ASP A 570 2.33 -8.99 -34.06
C ASP A 570 1.26 -7.91 -33.78
N GLN A 571 0.51 -7.49 -34.81
CA GLN A 571 -0.59 -6.55 -34.64
C GLN A 571 -1.72 -7.13 -33.79
N LEU A 572 -2.09 -8.39 -34.03
CA LEU A 572 -3.11 -9.09 -33.24
C LEU A 572 -2.66 -9.24 -31.78
N LYS A 573 -1.39 -9.57 -31.54
CA LYS A 573 -0.83 -9.65 -30.19
C LYS A 573 -0.92 -8.31 -29.47
N LYS A 574 -0.49 -7.22 -30.12
CA LYS A 574 -0.65 -5.85 -29.57
C LYS A 574 -2.10 -5.48 -29.31
N ALA A 575 -3.02 -5.90 -30.18
CA ALA A 575 -4.45 -5.65 -29.99
C ALA A 575 -4.99 -6.41 -28.76
N LYS A 576 -4.55 -7.65 -28.52
CA LYS A 576 -4.86 -8.43 -27.31
C LYS A 576 -4.28 -7.79 -26.04
N GLU A 577 -3.08 -7.23 -26.12
CA GLU A 577 -2.43 -6.52 -25.00
C GLU A 577 -3.18 -5.22 -24.61
N ASN A 578 -3.75 -4.52 -25.61
CA ASN A 578 -4.45 -3.23 -25.47
C ASN A 578 -5.98 -3.33 -25.37
N THR A 579 -6.53 -4.55 -25.28
CA THR A 579 -7.97 -4.79 -25.11
C THR A 579 -8.26 -5.33 -23.72
N TYR A 580 -9.28 -4.78 -23.07
CA TYR A 580 -9.66 -5.17 -21.71
C TYR A 580 -11.17 -5.43 -21.59
N ILE A 581 -11.53 -6.32 -20.68
CA ILE A 581 -12.90 -6.56 -20.23
C ILE A 581 -13.05 -6.05 -18.80
N LEU A 582 -13.99 -5.15 -18.57
CA LEU A 582 -14.42 -4.76 -17.23
C LEU A 582 -15.64 -5.60 -16.85
N ALA A 583 -15.43 -6.57 -15.95
CA ALA A 583 -16.51 -7.38 -15.38
C ALA A 583 -17.26 -6.56 -14.31
N LEU A 584 -18.59 -6.57 -14.41
CA LEU A 584 -19.50 -5.80 -13.58
C LEU A 584 -20.71 -6.65 -13.12
N ASP A 585 -21.14 -6.45 -11.88
CA ASP A 585 -22.40 -7.01 -11.34
C ASP A 585 -23.50 -5.95 -11.43
N GLY A 586 -24.75 -6.37 -11.65
CA GLY A 586 -25.89 -5.48 -11.95
C GLY A 586 -26.21 -4.38 -10.91
N ASP A 587 -25.64 -4.47 -9.71
CA ASP A 587 -25.83 -3.56 -8.58
C ASP A 587 -24.62 -2.65 -8.29
N THR A 588 -23.61 -2.62 -9.18
CA THR A 588 -22.37 -1.87 -8.94
C THR A 588 -22.47 -0.39 -9.35
N ASP A 589 -22.06 0.52 -8.47
CA ASP A 589 -21.84 1.95 -8.75
C ASP A 589 -20.34 2.27 -8.76
N PHE A 590 -19.87 2.98 -9.79
CA PHE A 590 -18.46 3.35 -9.93
C PHE A 590 -18.25 4.71 -10.60
N GLN A 591 -17.06 5.27 -10.39
CA GLN A 591 -16.63 6.51 -11.04
C GLN A 591 -15.69 6.22 -12.23
N PRO A 592 -15.71 7.05 -13.29
CA PRO A 592 -14.81 6.90 -14.43
C PRO A 592 -13.33 6.89 -14.06
N SER A 593 -12.94 7.66 -13.05
CA SER A 593 -11.58 7.71 -12.52
C SER A 593 -11.11 6.35 -11.98
N ALA A 594 -11.99 5.56 -11.35
CA ALA A 594 -11.66 4.24 -10.82
C ALA A 594 -11.28 3.29 -11.96
N VAL A 595 -12.04 3.30 -13.06
CA VAL A 595 -11.72 2.50 -14.26
C VAL A 595 -10.35 2.89 -14.83
N MET A 596 -10.05 4.19 -14.93
CA MET A 596 -8.76 4.66 -15.45
C MET A 596 -7.58 4.21 -14.58
N LEU A 597 -7.74 4.17 -13.26
CA LEU A 597 -6.70 3.68 -12.36
C LEU A 597 -6.40 2.19 -12.57
N LEU A 598 -7.40 1.37 -12.92
CA LEU A 598 -7.18 -0.03 -13.30
C LEU A 598 -6.47 -0.13 -14.65
N VAL A 599 -6.86 0.68 -15.64
CA VAL A 599 -6.22 0.72 -16.97
C VAL A 599 -4.75 1.12 -16.87
N ASP A 600 -4.45 2.17 -16.12
CA ASP A 600 -3.08 2.63 -15.89
C ASP A 600 -2.22 1.53 -15.25
N ARG A 601 -2.82 0.77 -14.32
CA ARG A 601 -2.18 -0.40 -13.71
C ARG A 601 -1.87 -1.49 -14.71
N LEU A 602 -2.83 -1.93 -15.51
CA LEU A 602 -2.61 -2.98 -16.51
C LEU A 602 -1.66 -2.53 -17.63
N LYS A 603 -1.70 -1.26 -18.05
CA LYS A 603 -0.75 -0.71 -19.03
C LYS A 603 0.69 -0.71 -18.50
N LEU A 604 0.86 -0.36 -17.23
CA LEU A 604 2.19 -0.24 -16.62
C LEU A 604 2.86 -1.60 -16.38
N TYR A 605 2.08 -2.68 -16.24
CA TYR A 605 2.58 -4.02 -15.93
C TYR A 605 2.06 -5.06 -16.91
N THR A 606 2.90 -5.43 -17.87
CA THR A 606 2.54 -6.40 -18.92
C THR A 606 2.26 -7.80 -18.37
N GLU A 607 2.89 -8.19 -17.26
CA GLU A 607 2.66 -9.49 -16.59
C GLU A 607 1.33 -9.58 -15.80
N VAL A 608 0.59 -8.47 -15.68
CA VAL A 608 -0.68 -8.42 -14.95
C VAL A 608 -1.81 -8.76 -15.90
N GLY A 609 -2.51 -9.86 -15.60
CA GLY A 609 -3.65 -10.35 -16.38
C GLY A 609 -4.99 -9.77 -15.90
N ALA A 610 -5.10 -9.44 -14.61
CA ALA A 610 -6.30 -8.83 -14.05
C ALA A 610 -5.96 -7.86 -12.90
N ALA A 611 -6.79 -6.83 -12.74
CA ALA A 611 -6.71 -5.90 -11.62
C ALA A 611 -8.10 -5.61 -11.07
N CYS A 612 -8.27 -5.69 -9.75
CA CYS A 612 -9.51 -5.33 -9.07
C CYS A 612 -9.36 -4.05 -8.23
N GLY A 613 -10.49 -3.35 -8.09
CA GLY A 613 -10.60 -2.19 -7.22
C GLY A 613 -10.91 -2.55 -5.77
N ARG A 614 -11.00 -1.51 -4.94
CA ARG A 614 -11.59 -1.58 -3.61
C ARG A 614 -13.10 -1.55 -3.70
N ILE A 615 -13.75 -2.42 -2.92
CA ILE A 615 -15.21 -2.53 -2.89
C ILE A 615 -15.75 -2.03 -1.56
N HIS A 616 -16.74 -1.16 -1.65
CA HIS A 616 -17.44 -0.58 -0.52
C HIS A 616 -18.87 -1.10 -0.47
N PRO A 617 -19.25 -1.86 0.57
CA PRO A 617 -20.63 -2.31 0.72
C PRO A 617 -21.56 -1.14 1.09
N THR A 618 -22.70 -1.09 0.42
CA THR A 618 -23.77 -0.10 0.61
C THR A 618 -25.06 -0.76 1.07
N GLY A 619 -25.95 0.01 1.71
CA GLY A 619 -27.17 -0.48 2.33
C GLY A 619 -27.32 0.00 3.78
N THR A 620 -28.36 -0.48 4.44
CA THR A 620 -28.76 -0.08 5.80
C THR A 620 -28.90 -1.29 6.73
N GLY A 621 -28.78 -1.03 8.03
CA GLY A 621 -29.01 -2.02 9.08
C GLY A 621 -27.76 -2.75 9.60
N PRO A 622 -27.90 -3.52 10.69
CA PRO A 622 -26.78 -4.15 11.40
C PRO A 622 -25.98 -5.13 10.53
N MET A 623 -26.65 -5.89 9.65
CA MET A 623 -25.96 -6.84 8.76
C MET A 623 -25.03 -6.13 7.77
N VAL A 624 -25.41 -4.93 7.31
CA VAL A 624 -24.55 -4.11 6.45
C VAL A 624 -23.40 -3.51 7.25
N TRP A 625 -23.61 -3.11 8.51
CA TRP A 625 -22.54 -2.63 9.38
C TRP A 625 -21.47 -3.70 9.61
N TYR A 626 -21.89 -4.94 9.90
CA TYR A 626 -20.99 -6.09 10.01
C TYR A 626 -20.13 -6.24 8.74
N GLN A 627 -20.77 -6.25 7.57
CA GLN A 627 -20.09 -6.42 6.28
C GLN A 627 -19.18 -5.24 5.92
N LYS A 628 -19.54 -3.99 6.29
CA LYS A 628 -18.68 -2.82 6.12
C LYS A 628 -17.35 -2.99 6.83
N PHE A 629 -17.35 -3.43 8.08
CA PHE A 629 -16.12 -3.67 8.82
C PHE A 629 -15.36 -4.89 8.28
N GLU A 630 -16.06 -5.98 7.97
CA GLU A 630 -15.46 -7.18 7.42
C GLU A 630 -14.73 -6.91 6.09
N TYR A 631 -15.37 -6.19 5.16
CA TYR A 631 -14.75 -5.81 3.89
C TYR A 631 -13.54 -4.89 4.13
N ALA A 632 -13.63 -3.95 5.07
CA ALA A 632 -12.51 -3.09 5.42
C ALA A 632 -11.31 -3.91 5.92
N VAL A 633 -11.50 -4.80 6.88
CA VAL A 633 -10.46 -5.71 7.41
C VAL A 633 -9.88 -6.59 6.29
N GLY A 634 -10.74 -7.15 5.43
CA GLY A 634 -10.32 -7.96 4.29
C GLY A 634 -9.43 -7.19 3.30
N HIS A 635 -9.76 -5.92 3.01
CA HIS A 635 -8.96 -5.07 2.13
C HIS A 635 -7.67 -4.58 2.80
N TRP A 636 -7.75 -4.11 4.06
CA TRP A 636 -6.62 -3.56 4.80
C TRP A 636 -5.54 -4.61 5.05
N PHE A 637 -5.92 -5.84 5.42
CA PHE A 637 -4.98 -6.89 5.79
C PHE A 637 -4.84 -7.95 4.71
N GLN A 638 -5.88 -8.74 4.45
CA GLN A 638 -5.76 -9.95 3.64
C GLN A 638 -5.38 -9.65 2.18
N LYS A 639 -6.17 -8.83 1.47
CA LYS A 639 -5.91 -8.50 0.05
C LYS A 639 -4.59 -7.77 -0.12
N THR A 640 -4.26 -6.87 0.81
CA THR A 640 -2.98 -6.15 0.81
C THR A 640 -1.82 -7.11 1.03
N ALA A 641 -1.91 -8.04 1.99
CA ALA A 641 -0.89 -9.06 2.24
C ALA A 641 -0.71 -9.99 1.04
N GLU A 642 -1.79 -10.52 0.47
CA GLU A 642 -1.77 -11.33 -0.75
C GLU A 642 -1.07 -10.60 -1.90
N HIS A 643 -1.44 -9.34 -2.15
CA HIS A 643 -0.85 -8.51 -3.20
C HIS A 643 0.64 -8.20 -2.98
N VAL A 644 1.06 -8.03 -1.71
CA VAL A 644 2.44 -7.70 -1.34
C VAL A 644 3.35 -8.93 -1.37
N PHE A 645 2.90 -10.07 -0.80
CA PHE A 645 3.64 -11.33 -0.79
C PHE A 645 3.73 -11.96 -2.17
N GLY A 646 2.70 -11.81 -3.01
CA GLY A 646 2.70 -12.37 -4.35
C GLY A 646 1.60 -11.79 -5.24
N SER A 647 0.49 -12.51 -5.30
CA SER A 647 -0.69 -12.17 -6.10
C SER A 647 -1.94 -12.26 -5.25
N VAL A 648 -2.99 -11.54 -5.65
CA VAL A 648 -4.33 -11.74 -5.08
C VAL A 648 -4.93 -13.03 -5.64
N LEU A 649 -5.69 -13.76 -4.83
CA LEU A 649 -6.26 -15.04 -5.25
C LEU A 649 -7.60 -14.94 -5.99
N CYS A 650 -8.25 -13.78 -5.91
CA CYS A 650 -9.56 -13.54 -6.52
C CYS A 650 -9.77 -12.06 -6.82
N SER A 651 -10.14 -11.77 -8.07
CA SER A 651 -10.71 -10.52 -8.54
C SER A 651 -12.24 -10.64 -8.46
N PRO A 652 -12.91 -9.85 -7.61
CA PRO A 652 -14.37 -9.89 -7.46
C PRO A 652 -15.10 -9.48 -8.75
N GLY A 653 -16.17 -10.19 -9.11
CA GLY A 653 -16.88 -9.98 -10.36
C GLY A 653 -17.62 -8.64 -10.49
N CYS A 654 -17.85 -7.93 -9.38
CA CYS A 654 -18.55 -6.65 -9.40
C CYS A 654 -17.73 -5.50 -9.99
N PHE A 655 -16.40 -5.50 -9.86
CA PHE A 655 -15.54 -4.43 -10.40
C PHE A 655 -14.09 -4.88 -10.63
N SER A 656 -13.86 -5.58 -11.75
CA SER A 656 -12.53 -6.09 -12.11
C SER A 656 -12.23 -5.93 -13.59
N LEU A 657 -11.03 -5.42 -13.90
CA LEU A 657 -10.55 -5.24 -15.26
C LEU A 657 -9.58 -6.37 -15.63
N MET A 658 -9.84 -7.04 -16.75
CA MET A 658 -9.10 -8.22 -17.22
C MET A 658 -8.52 -7.97 -18.62
N ARG A 659 -7.25 -8.33 -18.83
CA ARG A 659 -6.55 -8.23 -20.12
C ARG A 659 -7.05 -9.32 -21.07
N ALA A 660 -7.34 -8.96 -22.32
CA ALA A 660 -7.76 -9.92 -23.32
C ALA A 660 -6.69 -10.99 -23.58
N GLU A 661 -5.42 -10.62 -23.71
CA GLU A 661 -4.30 -11.59 -23.84
C GLU A 661 -4.29 -12.65 -22.72
N ALA A 662 -4.56 -12.25 -21.48
CA ALA A 662 -4.57 -13.15 -20.34
C ALA A 662 -5.77 -14.10 -20.38
N LEU A 663 -6.96 -13.60 -20.70
CA LEU A 663 -8.16 -14.42 -20.89
C LEU A 663 -7.99 -15.40 -22.07
N MET A 664 -7.29 -14.96 -23.12
CA MET A 664 -7.03 -15.74 -24.32
C MET A 664 -5.81 -16.64 -24.25
N SER A 665 -5.14 -16.71 -23.10
CA SER A 665 -4.03 -17.63 -22.89
C SER A 665 -4.52 -19.08 -22.94
N ASP A 666 -3.60 -19.98 -23.28
CA ASP A 666 -3.90 -21.40 -23.38
C ASP A 666 -4.55 -21.92 -22.10
N ASN A 667 -5.55 -22.79 -22.26
CA ASN A 667 -6.27 -23.42 -21.17
C ASN A 667 -7.05 -22.48 -20.22
N VAL A 668 -7.07 -21.15 -20.39
CA VAL A 668 -7.91 -20.25 -19.60
C VAL A 668 -9.37 -20.36 -20.06
N MET A 669 -9.74 -19.74 -21.19
CA MET A 669 -11.11 -19.81 -21.71
C MET A 669 -11.56 -21.26 -21.95
N LYS A 670 -10.67 -22.13 -22.45
CA LYS A 670 -11.00 -23.55 -22.71
C LYS A 670 -11.47 -24.27 -21.45
N ARG A 671 -10.71 -24.22 -20.34
CA ARG A 671 -11.14 -24.83 -19.06
C ARG A 671 -12.30 -24.08 -18.42
N TYR A 672 -12.35 -22.75 -18.59
CA TYR A 672 -13.45 -21.95 -18.07
C TYR A 672 -14.80 -22.32 -18.70
N THR A 673 -14.83 -22.92 -19.90
CA THR A 673 -16.06 -23.45 -20.53
C THR A 673 -16.46 -24.88 -20.14
N THR A 674 -15.63 -25.59 -19.37
CA THR A 674 -15.88 -26.99 -19.00
C THR A 674 -17.15 -27.11 -18.15
N LYS A 675 -18.09 -27.97 -18.55
CA LYS A 675 -19.30 -28.22 -17.75
C LYS A 675 -18.94 -28.89 -16.44
N ALA A 676 -19.64 -28.52 -15.37
CA ALA A 676 -19.52 -29.26 -14.11
C ALA A 676 -20.15 -30.65 -14.28
N THR A 677 -19.35 -31.67 -14.00
CA THR A 677 -19.71 -33.10 -14.08
C THR A 677 -19.49 -33.83 -12.76
N GLU A 678 -18.54 -33.35 -11.95
CA GLU A 678 -18.18 -33.92 -10.65
C GLU A 678 -18.55 -32.96 -9.52
N ALA A 679 -18.70 -33.46 -8.30
CA ALA A 679 -19.07 -32.65 -7.14
C ALA A 679 -18.10 -31.47 -6.90
N SER A 680 -16.79 -31.71 -7.06
CA SER A 680 -15.73 -30.69 -6.99
C SER A 680 -15.93 -29.58 -8.03
N HIS A 681 -16.34 -29.94 -9.25
CA HIS A 681 -16.57 -28.99 -10.34
C HIS A 681 -17.72 -28.02 -10.04
N TYR A 682 -18.79 -28.46 -9.37
CA TYR A 682 -19.89 -27.56 -9.00
C TYR A 682 -19.46 -26.52 -7.95
N LEU A 683 -18.66 -26.93 -6.96
CA LEU A 683 -18.12 -26.05 -5.93
C LEU A 683 -17.13 -25.03 -6.52
N GLN A 684 -16.26 -25.52 -7.40
CA GLN A 684 -15.19 -24.71 -7.98
C GLN A 684 -15.73 -23.77 -9.06
N TYR A 685 -16.49 -24.30 -10.02
CA TYR A 685 -16.81 -23.59 -11.25
C TYR A 685 -18.09 -22.76 -11.15
N ASP A 686 -19.12 -23.27 -10.46
CA ASP A 686 -20.47 -22.67 -10.50
C ASP A 686 -20.81 -21.85 -9.24
N GLN A 687 -20.18 -22.11 -8.10
CA GLN A 687 -20.38 -21.33 -6.86
C GLN A 687 -19.40 -20.15 -6.69
N GLY A 688 -18.26 -20.16 -7.38
CA GLY A 688 -17.27 -19.07 -7.33
C GLY A 688 -16.49 -18.95 -8.63
N GLU A 689 -17.25 -18.66 -9.70
CA GLU A 689 -16.77 -18.52 -11.06
C GLU A 689 -15.67 -17.46 -11.21
N ASP A 690 -15.76 -16.35 -10.47
CA ASP A 690 -14.78 -15.28 -10.47
C ASP A 690 -13.43 -15.76 -9.91
N ARG A 691 -13.48 -16.55 -8.81
CA ARG A 691 -12.30 -17.14 -8.19
C ARG A 691 -11.72 -18.23 -9.08
N TRP A 692 -12.55 -19.04 -9.72
CA TRP A 692 -12.09 -20.06 -10.66
C TRP A 692 -11.34 -19.46 -11.84
N LEU A 693 -11.87 -18.39 -12.44
CA LEU A 693 -11.20 -17.67 -13.51
C LEU A 693 -9.83 -17.13 -13.05
N CYS A 694 -9.75 -16.60 -11.84
CA CYS A 694 -8.47 -16.14 -11.26
C CYS A 694 -7.49 -17.29 -11.04
N THR A 695 -7.94 -18.44 -10.51
CA THR A 695 -7.09 -19.63 -10.35
C THR A 695 -6.49 -20.05 -11.69
N LEU A 696 -7.28 -20.05 -12.77
CA LEU A 696 -6.80 -20.35 -14.12
C LEU A 696 -5.75 -19.34 -14.61
N LEU A 697 -5.97 -18.04 -14.39
CA LEU A 697 -4.99 -17.01 -14.74
C LEU A 697 -3.66 -17.19 -13.97
N LEU A 698 -3.75 -17.47 -12.66
CA LEU A 698 -2.59 -17.69 -11.81
C LEU A 698 -1.78 -18.92 -12.25
N GLN A 699 -2.46 -20.03 -12.55
CA GLN A 699 -1.86 -21.27 -13.06
C GLN A 699 -1.19 -21.08 -14.43
N GLN A 700 -1.68 -20.15 -15.26
CA GLN A 700 -1.08 -19.79 -16.56
C GLN A 700 0.01 -18.71 -16.48
N GLY A 701 0.47 -18.36 -15.29
CA GLY A 701 1.61 -17.43 -15.12
C GLY A 701 1.23 -15.95 -14.99
N TRP A 702 -0.06 -15.61 -15.02
CA TRP A 702 -0.51 -14.22 -14.91
C TRP A 702 -0.61 -13.76 -13.46
N ARG A 703 -0.30 -12.49 -13.21
CA ARG A 703 -0.52 -11.87 -11.91
C ARG A 703 -1.91 -11.22 -11.84
N VAL A 704 -2.53 -11.32 -10.67
CA VAL A 704 -3.76 -10.60 -10.31
C VAL A 704 -3.42 -9.54 -9.27
N GLU A 705 -3.69 -8.27 -9.57
CA GLU A 705 -3.39 -7.14 -8.68
C GLU A 705 -4.62 -6.53 -8.01
N TYR A 706 -4.40 -5.96 -6.82
CA TYR A 706 -5.38 -5.14 -6.10
C TYR A 706 -4.95 -3.68 -6.15
N ASN A 707 -5.82 -2.80 -6.64
CA ASN A 707 -5.62 -1.36 -6.66
C ASN A 707 -6.48 -0.67 -5.60
N ALA A 708 -5.84 -0.37 -4.46
CA ALA A 708 -6.47 0.27 -3.31
C ALA A 708 -7.06 1.67 -3.60
N ALA A 709 -6.63 2.36 -4.65
CA ALA A 709 -7.12 3.70 -5.00
C ALA A 709 -8.33 3.68 -5.96
N SER A 710 -8.75 2.50 -6.42
CA SER A 710 -9.81 2.33 -7.40
C SER A 710 -11.09 1.89 -6.70
N ASP A 711 -11.93 2.84 -6.28
CA ASP A 711 -13.13 2.56 -5.49
C ASP A 711 -14.37 2.21 -6.33
N SER A 712 -15.16 1.28 -5.82
CA SER A 712 -16.46 0.86 -6.35
C SER A 712 -17.42 0.53 -5.21
N TYR A 713 -18.72 0.61 -5.45
CA TYR A 713 -19.77 0.43 -4.44
C TYR A 713 -20.76 -0.65 -4.91
N THR A 714 -21.17 -1.55 -4.01
CA THR A 714 -22.10 -2.67 -4.29
C THR A 714 -23.13 -2.78 -3.17
N ASN A 715 -24.30 -3.35 -3.44
CA ASN A 715 -25.32 -3.58 -2.42
C ASN A 715 -24.95 -4.81 -1.59
N ALA A 716 -24.91 -4.64 -0.27
CA ALA A 716 -24.70 -5.76 0.64
C ALA A 716 -26.05 -6.36 1.09
N PRO A 717 -26.12 -7.69 1.34
CA PRO A 717 -27.25 -8.32 1.98
C PRO A 717 -27.68 -7.59 3.26
N GLN A 718 -28.96 -7.22 3.34
CA GLN A 718 -29.51 -6.52 4.51
C GLN A 718 -30.09 -7.49 5.53
N GLU A 719 -30.61 -8.63 5.05
CA GLU A 719 -31.25 -9.65 5.88
C GLU A 719 -30.27 -10.76 6.25
N PHE A 720 -30.45 -11.33 7.46
CA PHE A 720 -29.59 -12.41 7.95
C PHE A 720 -29.62 -13.65 7.05
N LYS A 721 -30.81 -13.99 6.54
CA LYS A 721 -31.00 -15.11 5.61
C LYS A 721 -30.26 -14.91 4.28
N GLU A 722 -30.34 -13.70 3.72
CA GLU A 722 -29.66 -13.37 2.47
C GLU A 722 -28.14 -13.45 2.63
N PHE A 723 -27.62 -12.93 3.75
CA PHE A 723 -26.20 -13.03 4.10
C PHE A 723 -25.73 -14.49 4.21
N TYR A 724 -26.45 -15.35 4.95
CA TYR A 724 -26.10 -16.77 5.08
C TYR A 724 -26.13 -17.51 3.73
N ASN A 725 -27.12 -17.22 2.88
CA ASN A 725 -27.21 -17.82 1.54
C ASN A 725 -26.06 -17.39 0.63
N GLN A 726 -25.63 -16.12 0.70
CA GLN A 726 -24.46 -15.67 -0.04
C GLN A 726 -23.20 -16.42 0.41
N ARG A 727 -23.00 -16.53 1.72
CA ARG A 727 -21.78 -17.11 2.31
C ARG A 727 -21.70 -18.63 2.20
N ARG A 728 -22.84 -19.31 2.12
CA ARG A 728 -22.93 -20.72 1.75
C ARG A 728 -22.19 -21.03 0.44
N ARG A 729 -22.20 -20.11 -0.53
CA ARG A 729 -21.48 -20.27 -1.81
C ARG A 729 -20.01 -19.90 -1.70
N TRP A 730 -19.72 -18.76 -1.06
CA TRP A 730 -18.38 -18.18 -1.04
C TRP A 730 -17.38 -18.98 -0.21
N GLY A 731 -17.80 -19.55 0.92
CA GLY A 731 -16.95 -20.33 1.81
C GLY A 731 -16.38 -21.58 1.12
N PRO A 732 -17.22 -22.55 0.71
CA PRO A 732 -16.78 -23.76 0.04
C PRO A 732 -16.00 -23.49 -1.25
N SER A 733 -16.44 -22.53 -2.07
CA SER A 733 -15.72 -22.20 -3.30
C SER A 733 -14.33 -21.60 -3.05
N THR A 734 -14.18 -20.80 -1.99
CA THR A 734 -12.87 -20.29 -1.58
C THR A 734 -11.92 -21.41 -1.16
N MET A 735 -12.42 -22.38 -0.39
CA MET A 735 -11.63 -23.54 0.02
C MET A 735 -11.24 -24.41 -1.19
N ALA A 736 -12.20 -24.78 -2.03
CA ALA A 736 -11.95 -25.64 -3.20
C ALA A 736 -10.91 -25.04 -4.16
N ASN A 737 -11.07 -23.77 -4.54
CA ASN A 737 -10.15 -23.10 -5.46
C ASN A 737 -8.75 -22.89 -4.87
N THR A 738 -8.66 -22.59 -3.57
CA THR A 738 -7.35 -22.40 -2.93
C THR A 738 -6.64 -23.75 -2.77
N LEU A 739 -7.35 -24.83 -2.44
CA LEU A 739 -6.78 -26.18 -2.41
C LEU A 739 -6.28 -26.63 -3.79
N ASP A 740 -7.00 -26.31 -4.88
CA ASP A 740 -6.54 -26.58 -6.25
C ASP A 740 -5.27 -25.78 -6.61
N LEU A 741 -5.18 -24.52 -6.18
CA LEU A 741 -3.95 -23.72 -6.35
C LEU A 741 -2.79 -24.29 -5.52
N LEU A 742 -3.04 -24.76 -4.29
CA LEU A 742 -2.03 -25.34 -3.41
C LEU A 742 -1.55 -26.70 -3.94
N SER A 743 -2.44 -27.56 -4.45
CA SER A 743 -2.08 -28.86 -5.02
C SER A 743 -1.19 -28.71 -6.26
N SER A 744 -1.47 -27.71 -7.09
CA SER A 744 -0.67 -27.31 -8.25
C SER A 744 0.41 -26.26 -7.92
N GLY A 745 0.69 -26.03 -6.64
CA GLY A 745 1.50 -24.89 -6.18
C GLY A 745 2.95 -24.93 -6.64
N SER A 746 3.55 -26.12 -6.76
CA SER A 746 4.93 -26.28 -7.25
C SER A 746 5.08 -25.91 -8.71
N VAL A 747 4.16 -26.39 -9.57
CA VAL A 747 4.11 -26.07 -11.01
C VAL A 747 3.75 -24.60 -11.21
N THR A 748 2.76 -24.11 -10.47
CA THR A 748 2.33 -22.71 -10.54
C THR A 748 3.47 -21.77 -10.15
N ALA A 749 4.28 -22.12 -9.14
CA ALA A 749 5.44 -21.31 -8.75
C ALA A 749 6.57 -21.29 -9.80
N GLN A 750 6.66 -22.30 -10.67
CA GLN A 750 7.61 -22.30 -11.79
C GLN A 750 7.12 -21.42 -12.95
N LEU A 751 5.82 -21.40 -13.22
CA LEU A 751 5.22 -20.64 -14.32
C LEU A 751 4.97 -19.18 -13.97
N ASN A 752 4.56 -18.91 -12.72
CA ASN A 752 4.15 -17.59 -12.26
C ASN A 752 5.20 -16.97 -11.33
N LYS A 753 5.91 -15.97 -11.83
CA LYS A 753 6.93 -15.21 -11.07
C LYS A 753 6.39 -14.51 -9.81
N SER A 754 5.07 -14.37 -9.69
CA SER A 754 4.41 -13.74 -8.54
C SER A 754 4.03 -14.75 -7.46
N ILE A 755 4.13 -16.06 -7.72
CA ILE A 755 3.82 -17.12 -6.77
C ILE A 755 5.13 -17.83 -6.43
N SER A 756 5.62 -17.66 -5.21
CA SER A 756 6.83 -18.34 -4.72
C SER A 756 6.50 -19.48 -3.75
N ARG A 757 7.47 -20.36 -3.47
CA ARG A 757 7.28 -21.43 -2.48
C ARG A 757 6.87 -20.88 -1.10
N PRO A 758 7.44 -19.77 -0.58
CA PRO A 758 6.98 -19.21 0.69
C PRO A 758 5.60 -18.56 0.60
N TYR A 759 5.20 -18.05 -0.57
CA TYR A 759 3.82 -17.62 -0.79
C TYR A 759 2.85 -18.81 -0.72
N ILE A 760 3.20 -19.96 -1.32
CA ILE A 760 2.43 -21.20 -1.19
C ILE A 760 2.35 -21.62 0.29
N LEU A 761 3.47 -21.60 1.04
CA LEU A 761 3.46 -21.89 2.48
C LEU A 761 2.56 -20.92 3.26
N TYR A 762 2.61 -19.62 2.96
CA TYR A 762 1.71 -18.63 3.55
C TYR A 762 0.24 -19.00 3.30
N GLN A 763 -0.11 -19.32 2.05
CA GLN A 763 -1.47 -19.75 1.71
C GLN A 763 -1.87 -21.08 2.36
N THR A 764 -0.93 -22.01 2.53
CA THR A 764 -1.15 -23.25 3.29
C THR A 764 -1.47 -22.95 4.75
N ILE A 765 -0.71 -22.05 5.40
CA ILE A 765 -0.95 -21.64 6.79
C ILE A 765 -2.30 -20.92 6.91
N THR A 766 -2.64 -20.02 5.96
CA THR A 766 -3.94 -19.34 5.94
C THR A 766 -5.10 -20.31 5.75
N MET A 767 -4.94 -21.31 4.88
CA MET A 767 -5.93 -22.38 4.70
C MET A 767 -6.08 -23.21 5.98
N ALA A 768 -4.97 -23.64 6.59
CA ALA A 768 -4.98 -24.41 7.84
C ALA A 768 -5.65 -23.62 8.97
N SER A 769 -5.32 -22.34 9.12
CA SER A 769 -5.94 -21.44 10.10
C SER A 769 -7.46 -21.29 9.85
N SER A 770 -7.89 -21.23 8.59
CA SER A 770 -9.32 -21.14 8.24
C SER A 770 -10.08 -22.41 8.62
N ILE A 771 -9.46 -23.59 8.42
CA ILE A 771 -10.02 -24.89 8.82
C ILE A 771 -10.11 -25.03 10.34
N LEU A 772 -9.12 -24.51 11.07
CA LEU A 772 -9.07 -24.53 12.54
C LEU A 772 -9.97 -23.48 13.20
N GLY A 773 -10.48 -22.50 12.44
CA GLY A 773 -11.29 -21.38 12.94
C GLY A 773 -12.42 -21.77 13.89
N PRO A 774 -13.31 -22.73 13.53
CA PRO A 774 -14.37 -23.22 14.43
C PRO A 774 -13.85 -23.72 15.78
N ALA A 775 -12.73 -24.47 15.78
CA ALA A 775 -12.13 -24.99 17.01
C ALA A 775 -11.55 -23.86 17.88
N THR A 776 -10.91 -22.85 17.27
CA THR A 776 -10.40 -21.67 17.98
C THR A 776 -11.54 -20.90 18.65
N VAL A 777 -12.69 -20.75 18.00
CA VAL A 777 -13.87 -20.12 18.60
C VAL A 777 -14.37 -20.92 19.80
N CYS A 778 -14.48 -22.25 19.69
CA CYS A 778 -14.88 -23.09 20.83
C CYS A 778 -13.90 -22.98 22.01
N LEU A 779 -12.59 -22.95 21.76
CA LEU A 779 -11.58 -22.75 22.80
C LEU A 779 -11.69 -21.38 23.48
N MET A 780 -11.96 -20.33 22.71
CA MET A 780 -12.17 -18.98 23.24
C MET A 780 -13.41 -18.93 24.16
N ILE A 781 -14.50 -19.59 23.76
CA ILE A 781 -15.72 -19.72 24.56
C ILE A 781 -15.47 -20.56 25.82
N ALA A 782 -14.72 -21.65 25.71
CA ALA A 782 -14.35 -22.47 26.87
C ALA A 782 -13.50 -21.68 27.88
N GLY A 783 -12.55 -20.87 27.39
CA GLY A 783 -11.75 -19.99 28.22
C GLY A 783 -12.59 -18.95 28.97
N SER A 784 -13.61 -18.38 28.34
CA SER A 784 -14.48 -17.42 29.03
C SER A 784 -15.41 -18.08 30.05
N LEU A 785 -15.98 -19.25 29.73
CA LEU A 785 -16.79 -20.02 30.68
C LEU A 785 -15.99 -20.43 31.92
N LYS A 786 -14.72 -20.82 31.75
CA LYS A 786 -13.79 -21.10 32.85
C LYS A 786 -13.62 -19.88 33.75
N PHE A 787 -13.38 -18.70 33.19
CA PHE A 787 -13.14 -17.48 33.96
C PHE A 787 -14.41 -16.97 34.67
N VAL A 788 -15.52 -16.85 33.95
CA VAL A 788 -16.77 -16.25 34.47
C VAL A 788 -17.42 -17.13 35.53
N PHE A 789 -17.44 -18.44 35.32
CA PHE A 789 -18.15 -19.40 36.18
C PHE A 789 -17.21 -20.23 37.08
N ASN A 790 -15.89 -19.96 37.06
CA ASN A 790 -14.89 -20.75 37.78
C ASN A 790 -15.00 -22.26 37.54
N LEU A 791 -15.33 -22.66 36.32
CA LEU A 791 -15.51 -24.07 35.94
C LEU A 791 -14.17 -24.76 35.69
N ASN A 792 -14.13 -26.07 35.90
CA ASN A 792 -13.00 -26.88 35.45
C ASN A 792 -12.83 -26.78 33.92
N ALA A 793 -11.58 -26.65 33.46
CA ALA A 793 -11.27 -26.41 32.04
C ALA A 793 -11.89 -27.48 31.11
N ASN A 794 -11.86 -28.75 31.52
CA ASN A 794 -12.45 -29.85 30.74
C ASN A 794 -13.97 -29.70 30.63
N ILE A 795 -14.66 -29.31 31.71
CA ILE A 795 -16.11 -29.12 31.72
C ILE A 795 -16.49 -27.92 30.85
N ALA A 796 -15.76 -26.81 30.98
CA ALA A 796 -15.96 -25.62 30.15
C ALA A 796 -15.76 -25.92 28.66
N LEU A 797 -14.78 -26.76 28.31
CA LEU A 797 -14.56 -27.20 26.92
C LEU A 797 -15.71 -28.06 26.39
N VAL A 798 -16.21 -29.01 27.18
CA VAL A 798 -17.38 -29.81 26.79
C VAL A 798 -18.59 -28.92 26.55
N LEU A 799 -18.88 -27.98 27.47
CA LEU A 799 -19.99 -27.04 27.35
C LEU A 799 -19.87 -26.14 26.10
N ALA A 800 -18.66 -25.78 25.69
CA ALA A 800 -18.44 -24.98 24.49
C ALA A 800 -18.66 -25.77 23.18
N ILE A 801 -18.36 -27.08 23.17
CA ILE A 801 -18.41 -27.92 21.96
C ILE A 801 -19.79 -28.56 21.73
N VAL A 802 -20.54 -28.84 22.80
CA VAL A 802 -21.85 -29.53 22.70
C VAL A 802 -22.86 -28.77 21.82
N PRO A 803 -23.15 -27.46 22.03
CA PRO A 803 -24.15 -26.76 21.22
C PRO A 803 -23.81 -26.68 19.72
N PRO A 804 -22.57 -26.37 19.30
CA PRO A 804 -22.18 -26.41 17.89
C PRO A 804 -22.28 -27.82 17.28
N THR A 805 -21.97 -28.86 18.05
CA THR A 805 -22.10 -30.26 17.59
C THR A 805 -23.56 -30.63 17.37
N ILE A 806 -24.45 -30.24 18.28
CA ILE A 806 -25.90 -30.42 18.12
C ILE A 806 -26.37 -29.67 16.87
N TYR A 807 -25.94 -28.42 16.67
CA TYR A 807 -26.30 -27.65 15.48
C TYR A 807 -25.83 -28.32 14.18
N MET A 808 -24.61 -28.87 14.17
CA MET A 808 -24.07 -29.62 13.04
C MET A 808 -24.91 -30.86 12.72
N LEU A 809 -25.25 -31.65 13.75
CA LEU A 809 -26.11 -32.83 13.60
C LEU A 809 -27.51 -32.45 13.11
N LEU A 810 -28.09 -31.37 13.63
CA LEU A 810 -29.39 -30.86 13.17
C LEU A 810 -29.32 -30.42 11.70
N CYS A 811 -28.28 -29.70 11.28
CA CYS A 811 -28.11 -29.32 9.88
C CYS A 811 -28.01 -30.55 8.97
N TYR A 812 -27.27 -31.58 9.41
CA TYR A 812 -27.13 -32.83 8.66
C TYR A 812 -28.46 -33.59 8.55
N CYS A 813 -29.16 -33.80 9.67
CA CYS A 813 -30.43 -34.53 9.72
C CYS A 813 -31.57 -33.81 9.00
N LEU A 814 -31.63 -32.47 9.05
CA LEU A 814 -32.68 -31.69 8.38
C LEU A 814 -32.47 -31.63 6.86
N GLY A 815 -31.24 -31.78 6.40
CA GLY A 815 -30.87 -31.70 4.99
C GLY A 815 -31.14 -30.33 4.34
N HIS A 816 -30.79 -30.18 3.07
CA HIS A 816 -30.91 -28.90 2.35
C HIS A 816 -32.37 -28.41 2.17
N VAL A 817 -33.34 -29.33 2.24
CA VAL A 817 -34.78 -29.06 2.04
C VAL A 817 -35.33 -28.12 3.11
N LYS A 818 -34.80 -28.18 4.34
CA LYS A 818 -35.19 -27.29 5.45
C LYS A 818 -34.12 -26.24 5.76
N SER A 819 -33.44 -25.72 4.73
CA SER A 819 -32.38 -24.71 4.87
C SER A 819 -32.83 -23.44 5.61
N ASP A 820 -34.06 -23.00 5.42
CA ASP A 820 -34.63 -21.84 6.14
C ASP A 820 -34.72 -22.07 7.65
N LEU A 821 -35.09 -23.28 8.09
CA LEU A 821 -35.13 -23.63 9.50
C LEU A 821 -33.72 -23.64 10.10
N GLN A 822 -32.72 -24.14 9.37
CA GLN A 822 -31.32 -24.14 9.82
C GLN A 822 -30.78 -22.73 10.01
N ILE A 823 -31.14 -21.81 9.11
CA ILE A 823 -30.77 -20.38 9.21
C ILE A 823 -31.46 -19.74 10.41
N ASN A 824 -32.75 -20.03 10.64
CA ASN A 824 -33.47 -19.49 11.80
C ASN A 824 -32.88 -19.99 13.13
N ILE A 825 -32.50 -21.27 13.21
CA ILE A 825 -31.78 -21.81 14.38
C ILE A 825 -30.43 -21.09 14.54
N ALA A 826 -29.69 -20.90 13.45
CA ALA A 826 -28.43 -20.16 13.49
C ALA A 826 -28.61 -18.71 13.97
N ALA A 827 -29.69 -18.04 13.56
CA ALA A 827 -30.00 -16.68 14.00
C ALA A 827 -30.25 -16.62 15.51
N MET A 828 -31.05 -17.54 16.05
CA MET A 828 -31.29 -17.63 17.49
C MET A 828 -30.02 -17.94 18.28
N MET A 829 -29.22 -18.91 17.80
CA MET A 829 -27.93 -19.23 18.43
C MET A 829 -26.96 -18.04 18.33
N SER A 830 -26.96 -17.29 17.24
CA SER A 830 -26.09 -16.11 17.06
C SER A 830 -26.38 -15.02 18.10
N ILE A 831 -27.65 -14.82 18.45
CA ILE A 831 -28.04 -13.89 19.52
C ILE A 831 -27.46 -14.36 20.86
N VAL A 832 -27.63 -15.64 21.21
CA VAL A 832 -27.09 -16.22 22.45
C VAL A 832 -25.57 -16.10 22.49
N TYR A 833 -24.88 -16.42 21.40
CA TYR A 833 -23.44 -16.29 21.31
C TYR A 833 -22.95 -14.84 21.37
N ALA A 834 -23.71 -13.86 20.87
CA ALA A 834 -23.33 -12.45 20.98
C ALA A 834 -23.29 -12.00 22.45
N PHE A 835 -24.24 -12.43 23.28
CA PHE A 835 -24.21 -12.19 24.73
C PHE A 835 -23.02 -12.87 25.40
N LEU A 836 -22.76 -14.14 25.05
CA LEU A 836 -21.61 -14.89 25.57
C LEU A 836 -20.28 -14.24 25.17
N MET A 837 -20.18 -13.71 23.94
CA MET A 837 -19.00 -12.97 23.48
C MET A 837 -18.80 -11.67 24.24
N THR A 838 -19.89 -10.98 24.60
CA THR A 838 -19.81 -9.77 25.41
C THR A 838 -19.28 -10.08 26.81
N ALA A 839 -19.77 -11.17 27.43
CA ALA A 839 -19.23 -11.68 28.68
C ALA A 839 -17.75 -12.09 28.56
N THR A 840 -17.35 -12.66 27.42
CA THR A 840 -15.96 -13.03 27.11
C THR A 840 -15.04 -11.81 27.05
N LEU A 841 -15.48 -10.72 26.43
CA LEU A 841 -14.72 -9.46 26.37
C LEU A 841 -14.52 -8.87 27.78
N LEU A 842 -15.58 -8.85 28.60
CA LEU A 842 -15.50 -8.41 30.00
C LEU A 842 -14.62 -9.31 30.85
N ALA A 843 -14.63 -10.62 30.60
CA ALA A 843 -13.76 -11.59 31.28
C ALA A 843 -12.28 -11.33 31.00
N ILE A 844 -11.91 -11.05 29.74
CA ILE A 844 -10.53 -10.70 29.38
C ILE A 844 -10.10 -9.41 30.09
N ILE A 845 -10.96 -8.40 30.13
CA ILE A 845 -10.67 -7.14 30.84
C ILE A 845 -10.54 -7.40 32.36
N GLY A 846 -11.43 -8.21 32.94
CA GLY A 846 -11.36 -8.61 34.34
C GLY A 846 -10.06 -9.33 34.69
N ASP A 847 -9.61 -10.26 33.84
CA ASP A 847 -8.34 -10.97 34.02
C ASP A 847 -7.14 -10.00 34.06
N LEU A 848 -7.13 -8.98 33.19
CA LEU A 848 -6.09 -7.95 33.18
C LEU A 848 -6.06 -7.13 34.48
N VAL A 849 -7.23 -6.81 35.01
CA VAL A 849 -7.36 -6.03 36.25
C VAL A 849 -6.93 -6.86 37.45
N VAL A 850 -7.38 -8.12 37.54
CA VAL A 850 -7.04 -9.02 38.65
C VAL A 850 -5.54 -9.31 38.72
N GLN A 851 -4.89 -9.50 37.57
CA GLN A 851 -3.45 -9.78 37.52
C GLN A 851 -2.57 -8.53 37.66
N GLY A 852 -3.16 -7.32 37.66
CA GLY A 852 -2.42 -6.06 37.77
C GLY A 852 -1.42 -5.81 36.64
N THR A 853 -1.57 -6.51 35.51
CA THR A 853 -0.63 -6.44 34.37
C THR A 853 -1.37 -6.61 33.05
N PHE A 854 -0.92 -5.89 32.03
CA PHE A 854 -1.40 -6.07 30.66
C PHE A 854 -0.66 -7.20 29.92
N VAL A 855 0.36 -7.80 30.55
CA VAL A 855 1.26 -8.80 29.96
C VAL A 855 0.73 -10.23 30.13
N THR A 856 -0.59 -10.41 30.25
CA THR A 856 -1.21 -11.73 30.16
C THR A 856 -1.31 -12.13 28.68
N PRO A 857 -1.20 -13.42 28.32
CA PRO A 857 -1.31 -13.84 26.91
C PRO A 857 -2.60 -13.35 26.22
N SER A 858 -3.73 -13.41 26.92
CA SER A 858 -5.03 -12.92 26.45
C SER A 858 -5.05 -11.39 26.35
N GLY A 859 -4.44 -10.70 27.31
CA GLY A 859 -4.29 -9.24 27.34
C GLY A 859 -3.47 -8.70 26.18
N LEU A 860 -2.28 -9.27 25.98
CA LEU A 860 -1.39 -8.93 24.88
C LEU A 860 -2.05 -9.16 23.52
N PHE A 861 -2.76 -10.28 23.37
CA PHE A 861 -3.51 -10.57 22.15
C PHE A 861 -4.63 -9.55 21.90
N PHE A 862 -5.46 -9.27 22.91
CA PHE A 862 -6.59 -8.36 22.79
C PHE A 862 -6.16 -6.91 22.53
N ILE A 863 -5.24 -6.39 23.35
CA ILE A 863 -4.67 -5.06 23.17
C ILE A 863 -3.93 -4.98 21.83
N GLY A 864 -3.19 -6.03 21.46
CA GLY A 864 -2.50 -6.12 20.18
C GLY A 864 -3.45 -6.01 18.99
N ILE A 865 -4.59 -6.70 19.00
CA ILE A 865 -5.62 -6.60 17.95
C ILE A 865 -6.23 -5.20 17.91
N ILE A 866 -6.57 -4.61 19.06
CA ILE A 866 -7.13 -3.25 19.12
C ILE A 866 -6.14 -2.25 18.54
N VAL A 867 -4.88 -2.28 18.98
CA VAL A 867 -3.82 -1.40 18.47
C VAL A 867 -3.63 -1.61 16.99
N MET A 868 -3.62 -2.86 16.51
CA MET A 868 -3.49 -3.18 15.08
C MET A 868 -4.61 -2.55 14.25
N TYR A 869 -5.87 -2.68 14.66
CA TYR A 869 -7.02 -2.12 13.94
C TYR A 869 -7.06 -0.59 14.03
N ILE A 870 -6.79 0.01 15.18
CA ILE A 870 -6.74 1.46 15.35
C ILE A 870 -5.64 2.07 14.47
N VAL A 871 -4.41 1.55 14.55
CA VAL A 871 -3.29 2.03 13.73
C VAL A 871 -3.62 1.88 12.25
N THR A 872 -4.20 0.75 11.84
CA THR A 872 -4.53 0.51 10.44
C THR A 872 -5.63 1.45 9.93
N ALA A 873 -6.64 1.74 10.72
CA ALA A 873 -7.68 2.70 10.35
C ALA A 873 -7.15 4.15 10.31
N LEU A 874 -6.22 4.52 11.19
CA LEU A 874 -5.54 5.82 11.14
C LEU A 874 -4.75 5.99 9.83
N LEU A 875 -4.22 4.91 9.27
CA LEU A 875 -3.58 4.89 7.95
C LEU A 875 -4.59 4.97 6.78
N HIS A 876 -5.90 4.84 7.06
CA HIS A 876 -7.00 4.91 6.09
C HIS A 876 -8.04 5.96 6.52
N PRO A 877 -7.70 7.27 6.47
CA PRO A 877 -8.52 8.34 7.05
C PRO A 877 -9.95 8.41 6.51
N HIS A 878 -10.17 8.07 5.24
CA HIS A 878 -11.51 8.01 4.64
C HIS A 878 -12.41 6.92 5.23
N GLU A 879 -11.82 5.87 5.80
CA GLU A 879 -12.51 4.68 6.32
C GLU A 879 -12.38 4.58 7.85
N PHE A 880 -11.81 5.58 8.51
CA PHE A 880 -11.60 5.57 9.97
C PHE A 880 -12.91 5.32 10.73
N HIS A 881 -14.01 5.90 10.25
CA HIS A 881 -15.35 5.73 10.83
C HIS A 881 -15.84 4.27 10.84
N LEU A 882 -15.28 3.37 10.03
CA LEU A 882 -15.67 1.97 9.98
C LEU A 882 -15.30 1.21 11.26
N ILE A 883 -14.34 1.70 12.06
CA ILE A 883 -13.99 1.12 13.37
C ILE A 883 -15.21 0.99 14.28
N ILE A 884 -16.16 1.92 14.19
CA ILE A 884 -17.37 1.91 15.03
C ILE A 884 -18.16 0.61 14.83
N PHE A 885 -18.18 0.08 13.61
CA PHE A 885 -18.84 -1.18 13.28
C PHE A 885 -18.04 -2.42 13.73
N GLY A 886 -16.78 -2.25 14.14
CA GLY A 886 -15.92 -3.33 14.63
C GLY A 886 -16.46 -4.00 15.88
N PHE A 887 -17.15 -3.28 16.77
CA PHE A 887 -17.78 -3.88 17.95
C PHE A 887 -18.79 -4.98 17.58
N LEU A 888 -19.67 -4.69 16.62
CA LEU A 888 -20.65 -5.66 16.11
C LEU A 888 -19.93 -6.87 15.49
N TYR A 889 -18.85 -6.63 14.75
CA TYR A 889 -18.06 -7.70 14.17
C TYR A 889 -17.47 -8.65 15.23
N PHE A 890 -16.91 -8.12 16.31
CA PHE A 890 -16.31 -8.92 17.38
C PHE A 890 -17.34 -9.77 18.15
N ILE A 891 -18.50 -9.22 18.50
CA ILE A 891 -19.53 -9.99 19.21
C ILE A 891 -20.15 -11.08 18.31
N CYS A 892 -20.13 -10.88 16.99
CA CYS A 892 -20.63 -11.85 16.01
C CYS A 892 -19.58 -12.87 15.53
N ILE A 893 -18.39 -12.94 16.14
CA ILE A 893 -17.35 -13.92 15.77
C ILE A 893 -17.90 -15.36 15.73
N PRO A 894 -18.62 -15.87 16.75
CA PRO A 894 -19.16 -17.23 16.69
C PRO A 894 -20.22 -17.43 15.60
N SER A 895 -20.99 -16.40 15.27
CA SER A 895 -21.95 -16.46 14.16
C SER A 895 -21.21 -16.67 12.83
N GLY A 896 -20.21 -15.84 12.55
CA GLY A 896 -19.47 -15.87 11.27
C GLY A 896 -18.45 -16.99 11.13
N TYR A 897 -17.72 -17.35 12.19
CA TYR A 897 -16.60 -18.31 12.11
C TYR A 897 -16.94 -19.73 12.57
N LEU A 898 -18.04 -19.92 13.31
CA LEU A 898 -18.47 -21.23 13.81
C LEU A 898 -19.79 -21.67 13.18
N LEU A 899 -20.89 -20.95 13.41
CA LEU A 899 -22.21 -21.36 12.91
C LEU A 899 -22.32 -21.31 11.39
N LEU A 900 -21.85 -20.23 10.78
CA LEU A 900 -21.85 -20.07 9.34
C LEU A 900 -20.91 -21.07 8.64
N SER A 901 -19.76 -21.38 9.24
CA SER A 901 -18.85 -22.42 8.76
C SER A 901 -19.53 -23.80 8.75
N ILE A 902 -20.22 -24.16 9.83
CA ILE A 902 -21.01 -25.40 9.90
C ILE A 902 -22.10 -25.42 8.83
N TYR A 903 -22.91 -24.36 8.76
CA TYR A 903 -24.02 -24.27 7.80
C TYR A 903 -23.54 -24.38 6.35
N SER A 904 -22.47 -23.66 6.00
CA SER A 904 -21.94 -23.63 4.63
C SER A 904 -21.36 -24.98 4.20
N MET A 905 -20.65 -25.68 5.10
CA MET A 905 -20.04 -26.98 4.82
C MET A 905 -21.07 -28.11 4.72
N VAL A 906 -22.07 -28.13 5.61
CA VAL A 906 -23.10 -29.18 5.57
C VAL A 906 -24.02 -29.03 4.35
N ASN A 907 -24.24 -27.80 3.87
CA ASN A 907 -25.10 -27.51 2.72
C ASN A 907 -24.34 -27.33 1.40
N MET A 908 -23.18 -27.95 1.24
CA MET A 908 -22.38 -27.88 -0.01
C MET A 908 -23.11 -28.41 -1.24
N ASN A 909 -24.06 -29.34 -1.05
CA ASN A 909 -24.92 -29.88 -2.10
C ASN A 909 -25.95 -28.86 -2.64
N ASN A 910 -26.20 -27.76 -1.90
CA ASN A 910 -27.14 -26.74 -2.32
C ASN A 910 -26.45 -25.73 -3.26
N VAL A 911 -26.59 -25.97 -4.57
CA VAL A 911 -26.05 -25.13 -5.66
C VAL A 911 -27.00 -24.01 -6.12
N SER A 912 -28.07 -23.73 -5.35
CA SER A 912 -28.93 -22.57 -5.62
C SER A 912 -28.17 -21.25 -5.42
N TRP A 913 -28.52 -20.24 -6.20
CA TRP A 913 -27.99 -18.88 -6.06
C TRP A 913 -28.53 -18.17 -4.82
N GLY A 914 -29.68 -18.60 -4.30
CA GLY A 914 -30.10 -18.41 -2.90
C GLY A 914 -30.49 -17.00 -2.45
N THR A 915 -30.22 -15.95 -3.21
CA THR A 915 -30.69 -14.58 -2.90
C THR A 915 -32.09 -14.31 -3.48
N ARG A 916 -32.42 -14.90 -4.64
CA ARG A 916 -33.68 -14.60 -5.38
C ARG A 916 -34.32 -15.80 -6.13
N GLU A 917 -33.84 -17.03 -5.94
CA GLU A 917 -34.31 -18.23 -6.69
C GLU A 917 -35.61 -18.89 -6.18
N SER A 918 -36.24 -18.39 -5.12
CA SER A 918 -37.45 -19.01 -4.56
C SER A 918 -38.74 -18.33 -5.05
N ALA A 919 -39.20 -18.72 -6.22
CA ALA A 919 -40.61 -18.67 -6.60
C ALA A 919 -40.92 -19.90 -7.49
N GLY A 920 -41.39 -20.98 -6.87
CA GLY A 920 -42.00 -22.09 -7.60
C GLY A 920 -43.43 -21.72 -8.05
N PRO A 921 -44.03 -22.46 -9.01
CA PRO A 921 -45.27 -22.10 -9.71
C PRO A 921 -46.56 -22.07 -8.85
N GLY A 922 -46.46 -22.06 -7.52
CA GLY A 922 -47.61 -22.05 -6.60
C GLY A 922 -47.57 -20.93 -5.56
N SER A 923 -46.74 -19.91 -5.75
CA SER A 923 -46.52 -18.83 -4.76
C SER A 923 -46.84 -17.42 -5.29
N GLU A 924 -47.86 -17.30 -6.15
CA GLU A 924 -48.32 -16.00 -6.67
C GLU A 924 -49.14 -15.17 -5.67
N ALA A 925 -49.34 -15.65 -4.43
CA ALA A 925 -50.16 -14.94 -3.45
C ALA A 925 -49.39 -13.99 -2.49
N SER A 926 -48.05 -13.94 -2.51
CA SER A 926 -47.27 -13.15 -1.52
C SER A 926 -46.47 -11.96 -2.09
N LEU A 927 -46.73 -11.56 -3.34
CA LEU A 927 -46.14 -10.36 -3.96
C LEU A 927 -46.99 -9.09 -3.75
N GLN A 928 -47.72 -9.01 -2.63
CA GLN A 928 -48.16 -7.73 -2.08
C GLN A 928 -47.13 -7.21 -1.09
N LYS A 929 -46.25 -6.33 -1.58
CA LYS A 929 -45.64 -5.19 -0.89
C LYS A 929 -45.42 -5.33 0.64
N ASN A 930 -44.14 -5.42 1.03
CA ASN A 930 -43.69 -4.94 2.34
C ASN A 930 -43.83 -3.40 2.42
N VAL A 931 -45.04 -2.91 2.66
CA VAL A 931 -45.32 -1.58 3.22
C VAL A 931 -45.88 -1.85 4.60
N LYS A 932 -45.06 -1.71 5.65
CA LYS A 932 -45.40 -2.22 6.99
C LYS A 932 -46.42 -1.36 7.77
N CYS A 933 -46.78 -0.17 7.32
CA CYS A 933 -47.99 0.54 7.77
C CYS A 933 -48.22 1.77 6.89
N GLN A 934 -49.41 1.92 6.30
CA GLN A 934 -49.84 3.18 5.67
C GLN A 934 -50.98 3.73 6.54
N LYS A 935 -50.67 4.68 7.44
CA LYS A 935 -51.69 5.38 8.24
C LYS A 935 -51.78 6.83 7.80
N LEU A 936 -52.94 7.18 7.28
CA LEU A 936 -53.30 8.55 6.92
C LEU A 936 -53.76 9.27 8.18
N PHE A 937 -52.99 10.24 8.66
CA PHE A 937 -53.42 11.12 9.74
C PHE A 937 -54.01 12.40 9.14
N LYS A 938 -55.29 12.65 9.41
CA LYS A 938 -55.92 13.95 9.15
C LYS A 938 -55.76 14.81 10.39
N ILE A 939 -54.90 15.82 10.32
CA ILE A 939 -54.79 16.86 11.34
C ILE A 939 -54.98 18.21 10.64
N CYS A 940 -55.96 19.00 11.11
CA CYS A 940 -56.23 20.37 10.67
C CYS A 940 -56.25 20.59 9.15
N GLY A 941 -56.91 19.71 8.40
CA GLY A 941 -57.19 19.90 6.98
C GLY A 941 -56.04 19.57 6.01
N TYR A 942 -54.88 19.13 6.49
CA TYR A 942 -53.79 18.64 5.66
C TYR A 942 -53.65 17.11 5.79
N ASN A 943 -53.47 16.43 4.66
CA ASN A 943 -53.15 15.01 4.62
C ASN A 943 -51.63 14.88 4.75
N LEU A 944 -51.14 14.39 5.89
CA LEU A 944 -49.73 14.08 6.06
C LEU A 944 -49.53 12.59 5.75
N GLU A 945 -48.77 12.28 4.70
CA GLU A 945 -48.39 10.92 4.35
C GLU A 945 -47.00 10.62 4.90
N VAL A 946 -46.92 9.66 5.83
CA VAL A 946 -45.65 9.20 6.40
C VAL A 946 -45.44 7.75 5.97
N GLN A 947 -44.36 7.51 5.21
CA GLN A 947 -43.90 6.16 4.85
C GLN A 947 -42.78 5.76 5.82
N VAL A 948 -42.90 4.58 6.44
CA VAL A 948 -41.85 3.94 7.26
C VAL A 948 -41.33 2.71 6.56
#